data_AF-A0AA40D4L4-F1
#
_entry.id   AF-A0AA40D4L4-F1
#
_cell.length_a   1.000
_cell.length_b   1.000
_cell.length_c   1.000
_cell.angle_alpha   90.00
_cell.angle_beta   90.00
_cell.angle_gamma   90.00
#
_symmetry.space_group_name_H-M   'P 1'
#
loop_
_entity.id
_entity.type
_entity.pdbx_description
1 polymer ?
#
loop_
_entity_poly.entity_id
_entity_poly.type
_entity_poly.pdbx_seq_one_letter_code
_entity_poly.pdbx_strand_id
1 'polypeptide(L)'
;MSSVYPVTGIKAGVTDTTVPLRLEVDTWYPGQTAEHLIQNNLFIWALRFLQERDPDHKLSFFQIAGIHGMPYQPWDEDTDAITANEGYCTHDSLLFPSWHRPYMLLYEQVLYEIMVKQVIPQLPADKQQEWKDAAATWRLPYWDWAQKKTREGQDKTLYDVPLITKQPRIGVVDLKDGVTVFYIDNPMYKFTMPDEERMGCFGINDIQDTDSKNNIMTIPFSKAQATSRWATYEPESDTVSTQWTEGTVRNSLITSTLNEHPWYGRDIDNVPLAEMVYRLYVHDYISSYTQFATTKFRTSPDYDAGSPAAYLNLEYIHNNIHNWTGGFDKYIGHMAEPAVAAYDPIFWMHHANVDRQFALWQGISLLDPTKNWFESRNEQLEDDGNWYIKTGDVDTPSTPLAPFHKDTQGNYYTSDDVRDIHKLGYAYPELQPWLDKYKDAHGNFDASLYVADVKAMIKALYSPGEIGAPTEISSIPRSLVGALGQPDFNKDVIINVTYNRFALKGIPYTIYFFLGTPFSPPSYSDPLHTHPQHVGFIYTFSNPIHRNRAAPGCGNCRRKALTDTKSRAQVPITGALIARHPATHNGNLPHGIHELPSLEVDAVAEYLQKHLHWSVRSVSFDFFVYFPSLLGLASFVQRPLALLPLF
;
A
#
# COMPACT_ATOMS: atom_id res chain seq x y z
N MET A 1 22.82 25.03 -18.15
CA MET A 1 22.29 23.67 -17.94
C MET A 1 21.75 23.65 -16.53
N SER A 2 20.43 23.51 -16.35
CA SER A 2 19.90 23.24 -15.01
C SER A 2 20.54 21.94 -14.53
N SER A 3 21.17 21.96 -13.34
CA SER A 3 21.77 20.75 -12.79
C SER A 3 20.66 19.87 -12.22
N VAL A 4 20.45 18.71 -12.83
CA VAL A 4 19.62 17.62 -12.28
C VAL A 4 20.03 17.32 -10.84
N TYR A 5 19.08 16.86 -10.04
CA TYR A 5 19.29 16.37 -8.68
C TYR A 5 19.49 14.85 -8.70
N PRO A 6 20.74 14.35 -8.63
CA PRO A 6 20.98 12.91 -8.66
C PRO A 6 20.46 12.25 -7.37
N VAL A 7 19.53 11.31 -7.53
CA VAL A 7 19.04 10.44 -6.46
C VAL A 7 20.02 9.28 -6.36
N THR A 8 20.89 9.29 -5.35
CA THR A 8 21.96 8.30 -5.17
C THR A 8 21.76 7.39 -3.96
N GLY A 9 20.78 7.70 -3.12
CA GLY A 9 20.65 7.14 -1.78
C GLY A 9 21.72 7.68 -0.82
N ILE A 10 21.56 7.40 0.47
CA ILE A 10 22.53 7.83 1.49
C ILE A 10 23.77 6.93 1.43
N LYS A 11 24.95 7.54 1.22
CA LYS A 11 26.23 6.81 1.22
C LYS A 11 26.89 6.74 2.60
N ALA A 12 26.52 7.64 3.52
CA ALA A 12 26.99 7.56 4.89
C ALA A 12 26.51 6.27 5.57
N GLY A 13 27.35 5.71 6.45
CA GLY A 13 27.10 4.46 7.17
C GLY A 13 27.24 3.19 6.32
N VAL A 14 27.40 3.31 4.99
CA VAL A 14 27.67 2.17 4.09
C VAL A 14 29.14 1.78 4.21
N THR A 15 29.41 0.48 4.32
CA THR A 15 30.76 -0.09 4.30
C THR A 15 30.93 -0.99 3.07
N ASP A 16 32.13 -1.55 2.88
CA ASP A 16 32.39 -2.51 1.81
C ASP A 16 31.56 -3.81 1.95
N THR A 17 31.01 -4.08 3.14
CA THR A 17 30.33 -5.34 3.45
C THR A 17 28.90 -5.18 3.97
N THR A 18 28.49 -3.99 4.41
CA THR A 18 27.19 -3.75 5.06
C THR A 18 26.57 -2.41 4.65
N VAL A 19 25.25 -2.34 4.75
CA VAL A 19 24.47 -1.11 4.58
C VAL A 19 23.54 -0.90 5.79
N PRO A 20 23.24 0.36 6.17
CA PRO A 20 22.26 0.63 7.23
C PRO A 20 20.84 0.15 6.89
N LEU A 21 20.02 -0.05 7.93
CA LEU A 21 18.71 -0.67 7.81
C LEU A 21 17.59 0.37 7.86
N ARG A 22 16.59 0.24 7.00
CA ARG A 22 15.25 0.81 7.24
C ARG A 22 14.58 -0.02 8.31
N LEU A 23 14.21 0.59 9.44
CA LEU A 23 13.65 -0.11 10.60
C LEU A 23 12.13 0.03 10.67
N GLU A 24 11.46 -0.93 11.32
CA GLU A 24 10.04 -0.80 11.60
C GLU A 24 9.85 0.37 12.57
N VAL A 25 8.94 1.28 12.22
CA VAL A 25 8.80 2.58 12.87
C VAL A 25 8.53 2.51 14.37
N ASP A 26 7.78 1.54 14.88
CA ASP A 26 7.48 1.40 16.31
C ASP A 26 8.57 0.63 17.09
N THR A 27 9.46 -0.09 16.40
CA THR A 27 10.73 -0.57 16.99
C THR A 27 11.78 0.55 17.09
N TRP A 28 11.70 1.52 16.18
CA TRP A 28 12.60 2.67 16.11
C TRP A 28 12.11 3.89 16.91
N TYR A 29 10.80 4.07 17.05
CA TYR A 29 10.14 5.16 17.78
C TYR A 29 9.08 4.61 18.76
N PRO A 30 9.05 5.06 20.03
CA PRO A 30 10.01 5.98 20.65
C PRO A 30 11.38 5.33 20.81
N GLY A 31 12.44 6.12 20.64
CA GLY A 31 13.82 5.64 20.63
C GLY A 31 14.17 4.86 21.89
N GLN A 32 14.65 3.63 21.69
CA GLN A 32 15.02 2.70 22.78
C GLN A 32 16.53 2.71 23.06
N THR A 33 17.33 3.28 22.16
CA THR A 33 18.79 3.44 22.28
C THR A 33 19.16 4.91 22.16
N ALA A 34 20.36 5.30 22.64
CA ALA A 34 20.84 6.67 22.48
C ALA A 34 20.89 7.11 21.01
N GLU A 35 21.30 6.20 20.13
CA GLU A 35 21.30 6.41 18.68
C GLU A 35 19.88 6.62 18.13
N HIS A 36 18.91 5.76 18.47
CA HIS A 36 17.53 5.92 18.01
C HIS A 36 16.92 7.23 18.52
N LEU A 37 17.19 7.62 19.77
CA LEU A 37 16.73 8.91 20.31
C LEU A 37 17.25 10.08 19.48
N ILE A 38 18.53 10.05 19.09
CA ILE A 38 19.12 11.09 18.23
C ILE A 38 18.50 11.03 16.82
N GLN A 39 18.36 9.84 16.23
CA GLN A 39 17.74 9.65 14.93
C GLN A 39 16.29 10.12 14.90
N ASN A 40 15.49 9.87 15.94
CA ASN A 40 14.11 10.37 16.03
C ASN A 40 14.10 11.90 16.00
N ASN A 41 14.99 12.55 16.76
CA ASN A 41 15.11 14.02 16.76
C ASN A 41 15.55 14.57 15.41
N LEU A 42 16.57 13.95 14.80
CA LEU A 42 17.04 14.28 13.45
C LEU A 42 15.91 14.19 12.42
N PHE A 43 15.15 13.10 12.42
CA PHE A 43 14.03 12.88 11.51
C PHE A 43 12.92 13.91 11.69
N ILE A 44 12.47 14.16 12.92
CA ILE A 44 11.38 15.09 13.17
C ILE A 44 11.79 16.53 12.80
N TRP A 45 13.01 16.96 13.15
CA TRP A 45 13.51 18.28 12.74
C TRP A 45 13.69 18.40 11.22
N ALA A 46 14.26 17.38 10.58
CA ALA A 46 14.47 17.38 9.14
C ALA A 46 13.14 17.40 8.37
N LEU A 47 12.15 16.62 8.82
CA LEU A 47 10.83 16.61 8.20
C LEU A 47 10.11 17.94 8.37
N ARG A 48 10.20 18.55 9.57
CA ARG A 48 9.66 19.90 9.78
C ARG A 48 10.27 20.90 8.81
N PHE A 49 11.60 20.96 8.70
CA PHE A 49 12.27 21.88 7.77
C PHE A 49 11.96 21.55 6.31
N LEU A 50 11.73 20.29 5.96
CA LEU A 50 11.29 19.90 4.62
C LEU A 50 9.88 20.45 4.29
N GLN A 51 8.97 20.38 5.26
CA GLN A 51 7.59 20.85 5.14
C GLN A 51 7.46 22.38 5.18
N GLU A 52 8.33 23.07 5.92
CA GLU A 52 8.37 24.54 6.00
C GLU A 52 9.04 25.20 4.78
N ARG A 53 9.68 24.44 3.88
CA ARG A 53 10.23 24.99 2.64
C ARG A 53 9.13 25.59 1.79
N ASP A 54 9.48 26.70 1.13
CA ASP A 54 8.67 27.32 0.08
C ASP A 54 8.10 26.25 -0.87
N PRO A 55 6.78 26.16 -1.06
CA PRO A 55 6.17 25.14 -1.90
C PRO A 55 6.63 25.16 -3.37
N ASP A 56 7.21 26.26 -3.87
CA ASP A 56 7.79 26.33 -5.23
C ASP A 56 9.23 25.81 -5.30
N HIS A 57 9.90 25.62 -4.16
CA HIS A 57 11.26 25.11 -4.14
C HIS A 57 11.30 23.63 -4.56
N LYS A 58 12.09 23.27 -5.58
CA LYS A 58 12.19 21.90 -6.15
C LYS A 58 12.27 20.77 -5.12
N LEU A 59 13.04 20.96 -4.04
CA LEU A 59 13.19 19.97 -2.95
C LEU A 59 12.31 20.28 -1.72
N SER A 60 11.20 20.99 -1.87
CA SER A 60 10.19 21.14 -0.80
C SER A 60 9.38 19.86 -0.64
N PHE A 61 8.77 19.68 0.54
CA PHE A 61 7.81 18.59 0.73
C PHE A 61 6.71 18.61 -0.35
N PHE A 62 6.21 19.81 -0.68
CA PHE A 62 5.13 19.98 -1.64
C PHE A 62 5.51 19.53 -3.06
N GLN A 63 6.68 19.94 -3.57
CA GLN A 63 7.15 19.53 -4.90
C GLN A 63 7.46 18.04 -4.94
N ILE A 64 8.10 17.49 -3.90
CA ILE A 64 8.44 16.06 -3.84
C ILE A 64 7.15 15.21 -3.78
N ALA A 65 6.16 15.59 -2.97
CA ALA A 65 4.85 14.94 -2.96
C ALA A 65 4.13 15.07 -4.32
N GLY A 66 4.26 16.23 -4.98
CA GLY A 66 3.65 16.51 -6.28
C GLY A 66 4.16 15.67 -7.45
N ILE A 67 5.33 15.02 -7.32
CA ILE A 67 5.82 14.04 -8.32
C ILE A 67 4.80 12.90 -8.53
N HIS A 68 4.14 12.47 -7.45
CA HIS A 68 3.20 11.36 -7.48
C HIS A 68 1.94 11.68 -8.31
N GLY A 69 1.44 12.92 -8.25
CA GLY A 69 0.13 13.29 -8.79
C GLY A 69 0.00 14.77 -9.10
N MET A 70 -1.04 15.41 -8.58
CA MET A 70 -1.22 16.85 -8.73
C MET A 70 -0.05 17.60 -8.07
N PRO A 71 0.38 18.76 -8.60
CA PRO A 71 -0.28 19.59 -9.62
C PRO A 71 0.01 19.22 -11.09
N TYR A 72 0.56 18.03 -11.37
CA TYR A 72 0.95 17.60 -12.72
C TYR A 72 1.90 18.61 -13.37
N GLN A 73 3.07 18.81 -12.74
CA GLN A 73 4.13 19.69 -13.21
C GLN A 73 5.43 18.90 -13.36
N PRO A 74 6.34 19.32 -14.27
CA PRO A 74 7.63 18.65 -14.39
C PRO A 74 8.44 18.81 -13.10
N TRP A 75 9.19 17.77 -12.73
CA TRP A 75 10.10 17.82 -11.59
C TRP A 75 11.51 17.43 -12.02
N ASP A 76 12.48 18.31 -11.79
CA ASP A 76 13.90 18.09 -12.13
C ASP A 76 14.20 17.84 -13.63
N GLU A 77 13.23 18.09 -14.50
CA GLU A 77 13.35 18.02 -15.96
C GLU A 77 12.55 19.14 -16.63
N ASP A 78 12.76 19.34 -17.93
CA ASP A 78 12.04 20.32 -18.76
C ASP A 78 11.27 19.57 -19.85
N THR A 79 10.19 18.90 -19.43
CA THR A 79 9.35 18.04 -20.26
C THR A 79 7.88 18.44 -20.12
N ASP A 80 7.09 18.09 -21.13
CA ASP A 80 5.63 18.16 -21.06
C ASP A 80 5.07 16.76 -20.78
N ALA A 81 3.95 16.68 -20.07
CA ALA A 81 3.25 15.42 -19.85
C ALA A 81 2.87 14.76 -21.18
N ILE A 82 3.34 13.53 -21.41
CA ILE A 82 2.91 12.69 -22.54
C ILE A 82 1.42 12.39 -22.43
N THR A 83 0.98 12.01 -21.23
CA THR A 83 -0.42 11.76 -20.92
C THR A 83 -0.98 12.91 -20.09
N ALA A 84 -1.79 13.75 -20.72
CA ALA A 84 -2.34 14.94 -20.05
C ALA A 84 -3.15 14.59 -18.78
N ASN A 85 -2.96 15.41 -17.73
CA ASN A 85 -3.54 15.31 -16.39
C ASN A 85 -3.16 14.03 -15.61
N GLU A 86 -1.99 13.47 -15.88
CA GLU A 86 -1.42 12.37 -15.11
C GLU A 86 -0.12 12.81 -14.41
N GLY A 87 0.15 12.23 -13.24
CA GLY A 87 1.43 12.38 -12.55
C GLY A 87 2.50 11.42 -13.11
N TYR A 88 3.64 11.34 -12.45
CA TYR A 88 4.70 10.40 -12.82
C TYR A 88 4.46 8.98 -12.29
N CYS A 89 3.61 8.82 -11.27
CA CYS A 89 3.44 7.53 -10.61
C CYS A 89 2.98 6.44 -11.59
N THR A 90 3.50 5.23 -11.40
CA THR A 90 3.11 4.05 -12.18
C THR A 90 2.15 3.21 -11.33
N HIS A 91 0.89 3.10 -11.75
CA HIS A 91 -0.15 2.30 -11.11
C HIS A 91 -0.91 1.51 -12.18
N ASP A 92 -1.34 0.29 -11.85
CA ASP A 92 -1.82 -0.72 -12.79
C ASP A 92 -0.77 -0.92 -13.91
N SER A 93 0.49 -1.09 -13.47
CA SER A 93 1.71 -1.11 -14.28
C SER A 93 2.73 -2.08 -13.67
N LEU A 94 3.53 -2.75 -14.51
CA LEU A 94 4.62 -3.63 -14.03
C LEU A 94 5.72 -2.84 -13.33
N LEU A 95 5.79 -1.55 -13.59
CA LEU A 95 6.78 -0.67 -12.98
C LEU A 95 6.40 -0.27 -11.55
N PHE A 96 5.16 -0.49 -11.11
CA PHE A 96 4.63 -0.09 -9.80
C PHE A 96 5.63 -0.23 -8.65
N PRO A 97 6.15 -1.42 -8.30
CA PRO A 97 7.01 -1.54 -7.13
C PRO A 97 8.41 -0.94 -7.39
N SER A 98 8.88 -0.98 -8.64
CA SER A 98 10.20 -0.46 -9.01
C SER A 98 10.27 1.06 -9.11
N TRP A 99 9.18 1.74 -9.52
CA TRP A 99 9.11 3.20 -9.61
C TRP A 99 9.04 3.87 -8.24
N HIS A 100 8.31 3.26 -7.30
CA HIS A 100 8.17 3.80 -5.94
C HIS A 100 9.48 3.67 -5.11
N ARG A 101 10.38 2.74 -5.48
CA ARG A 101 11.69 2.58 -4.80
C ARG A 101 12.61 3.80 -4.90
N PRO A 102 12.96 4.34 -6.09
CA PRO A 102 13.73 5.57 -6.21
C PRO A 102 12.95 6.79 -5.69
N TYR A 103 11.62 6.75 -5.65
CA TYR A 103 10.83 7.79 -4.98
C TYR A 103 11.09 7.84 -3.46
N MET A 104 11.16 6.67 -2.81
CA MET A 104 11.57 6.58 -1.40
C MET A 104 13.02 7.02 -1.20
N LEU A 105 13.94 6.67 -2.12
CA LEU A 105 15.33 7.13 -2.07
C LEU A 105 15.46 8.65 -2.15
N LEU A 106 14.70 9.31 -3.02
CA LEU A 106 14.66 10.77 -3.14
C LEU A 106 14.27 11.39 -1.79
N TYR A 107 13.17 10.95 -1.21
CA TYR A 107 12.67 11.48 0.06
C TYR A 107 13.63 11.24 1.21
N GLU A 108 14.16 10.02 1.33
CA GLU A 108 15.18 9.63 2.31
C GLU A 108 16.46 10.47 2.16
N GLN A 109 16.98 10.64 0.94
CA GLN A 109 18.18 11.43 0.68
C GLN A 109 17.99 12.90 1.05
N VAL A 110 16.86 13.51 0.68
CA VAL A 110 16.57 14.92 0.99
C VAL A 110 16.47 15.14 2.50
N LEU A 111 15.81 14.24 3.24
CA LEU A 111 15.75 14.31 4.70
C LEU A 111 17.14 14.21 5.33
N TYR A 112 17.96 13.24 4.91
CA TYR A 112 19.34 13.12 5.39
C TYR A 112 20.17 14.36 5.08
N GLU A 113 20.03 14.94 3.89
CA GLU A 113 20.71 16.18 3.56
C GLU A 113 20.30 17.34 4.47
N ILE A 114 19.01 17.44 4.84
CA ILE A 114 18.55 18.43 5.82
C ILE A 114 19.13 18.14 7.20
N MET A 115 19.15 16.87 7.63
CA MET A 115 19.78 16.46 8.89
C MET A 115 21.21 17.00 8.98
N VAL A 116 22.04 16.71 7.98
CA VAL A 116 23.48 17.04 8.04
C VAL A 116 23.80 18.49 7.70
N LYS A 117 23.03 19.14 6.82
CA LYS A 117 23.30 20.51 6.36
C LYS A 117 22.56 21.59 7.14
N GLN A 118 21.46 21.25 7.81
CA GLN A 118 20.60 22.24 8.49
C GLN A 118 20.37 21.93 9.96
N VAL A 119 20.06 20.70 10.34
CA VAL A 119 19.76 20.36 11.75
C VAL A 119 21.03 20.32 12.58
N ILE A 120 22.00 19.47 12.21
CA ILE A 120 23.22 19.26 12.99
C ILE A 120 24.05 20.55 13.19
N PRO A 121 24.22 21.43 12.18
CA PRO A 121 25.01 22.65 12.36
C PRO A 121 24.43 23.63 13.39
N GLN A 122 23.15 23.50 13.75
CA GLN A 122 22.51 24.35 14.77
C GLN A 122 22.82 23.89 16.20
N LEU A 123 23.31 22.65 16.39
CA LEU A 123 23.66 22.10 17.69
C LEU A 123 24.99 22.64 18.23
N PRO A 124 25.18 22.65 19.57
CA PRO A 124 26.48 22.84 20.18
C PRO A 124 27.55 21.92 19.58
N ALA A 125 28.75 22.47 19.36
CA ALA A 125 29.82 21.80 18.62
C ALA A 125 30.21 20.43 19.20
N ASP A 126 30.11 20.25 20.52
CA ASP A 126 30.41 19.01 21.24
C ASP A 126 29.37 17.91 21.02
N LYS A 127 28.18 18.23 20.51
CA LYS A 127 27.12 17.27 20.16
C LYS A 127 27.12 16.85 18.69
N GLN A 128 27.70 17.68 17.82
CA GLN A 128 27.54 17.50 16.37
C GLN A 128 28.12 16.18 15.85
N GLN A 129 29.22 15.68 16.42
CA GLN A 129 29.81 14.43 15.92
C GLN A 129 28.92 13.22 16.21
N GLU A 130 28.42 13.11 17.45
CA GLU A 130 27.48 12.04 17.85
C GLU A 130 26.24 12.04 16.96
N TRP A 131 25.71 13.22 16.64
CA TRP A 131 24.55 13.34 15.74
C TRP A 131 24.88 13.05 14.28
N LYS A 132 26.10 13.33 13.80
CA LYS A 132 26.54 12.92 12.45
C LYS A 132 26.64 11.41 12.33
N ASP A 133 27.16 10.76 13.38
CA ASP A 133 27.31 9.30 13.41
C ASP A 133 25.93 8.63 13.40
N ALA A 134 24.97 9.13 14.20
CA ALA A 134 23.59 8.65 14.19
C ALA A 134 22.85 8.95 12.86
N ALA A 135 23.11 10.11 12.23
CA ALA A 135 22.55 10.43 10.91
C ALA A 135 23.09 9.50 9.81
N ALA A 136 24.35 9.06 9.92
CA ALA A 136 24.98 8.19 8.94
C ALA A 136 24.28 6.82 8.85
N THR A 137 23.77 6.31 9.97
CA THR A 137 23.07 5.01 10.05
C THR A 137 21.55 5.15 9.92
N TRP A 138 21.00 6.37 9.94
CA TRP A 138 19.57 6.60 9.75
C TRP A 138 19.13 6.22 8.33
N ARG A 139 17.98 5.55 8.22
CA ARG A 139 17.24 5.32 6.98
C ARG A 139 15.75 5.51 7.25
N LEU A 140 14.96 5.74 6.20
CA LEU A 140 13.52 5.98 6.28
C LEU A 140 12.82 4.77 6.93
N PRO A 141 12.20 4.94 8.11
CA PRO A 141 11.50 3.83 8.76
C PRO A 141 10.25 3.43 7.97
N TYR A 142 9.84 2.16 8.11
CA TYR A 142 8.66 1.61 7.46
C TYR A 142 7.52 1.33 8.46
N TRP A 143 6.28 1.50 8.01
CA TRP A 143 5.09 1.11 8.76
C TRP A 143 4.68 -0.31 8.38
N ASP A 144 4.94 -1.28 9.25
CA ASP A 144 4.43 -2.63 9.06
C ASP A 144 2.95 -2.72 9.41
N TRP A 145 2.11 -2.42 8.43
CA TRP A 145 0.65 -2.48 8.55
C TRP A 145 0.11 -3.92 8.68
N ALA A 146 0.92 -4.95 8.42
CA ALA A 146 0.56 -6.37 8.58
C ALA A 146 1.18 -7.02 9.82
N GLN A 147 1.85 -6.26 10.67
CA GLN A 147 2.29 -6.71 11.98
C GLN A 147 1.34 -6.18 13.06
N LYS A 148 0.76 -7.08 13.86
CA LYS A 148 0.01 -6.68 15.04
C LYS A 148 0.94 -6.09 16.09
N LYS A 149 0.48 -5.02 16.73
CA LYS A 149 1.23 -4.21 17.68
C LYS A 149 0.62 -4.31 19.07
N THR A 150 1.47 -4.41 20.08
CA THR A 150 1.07 -4.25 21.48
C THR A 150 1.00 -2.76 21.80
N ARG A 151 -0.10 -2.30 22.38
CA ARG A 151 -0.30 -0.91 22.78
C ARG A 151 -0.49 -0.81 24.29
N GLU A 152 0.03 0.25 24.88
CA GLU A 152 -0.16 0.52 26.30
C GLU A 152 -1.65 0.62 26.65
N GLY A 153 -2.07 -0.08 27.70
CA GLY A 153 -3.46 -0.12 28.13
C GLY A 153 -4.39 -0.97 27.27
N GLN A 154 -3.87 -1.77 26.34
CA GLN A 154 -4.65 -2.71 25.53
C GLN A 154 -4.20 -4.15 25.77
N ASP A 155 -5.14 -5.02 26.18
CA ASP A 155 -4.86 -6.43 26.48
C ASP A 155 -4.61 -7.28 25.22
N LYS A 156 -4.92 -6.74 24.03
CA LYS A 156 -4.83 -7.44 22.75
C LYS A 156 -3.85 -6.73 21.82
N THR A 157 -3.23 -7.48 20.93
CA THR A 157 -2.44 -6.93 19.82
C THR A 157 -3.35 -6.61 18.64
N LEU A 158 -3.07 -5.52 17.94
CA LEU A 158 -3.89 -5.00 16.84
C LEU A 158 -3.03 -4.37 15.75
N TYR A 159 -3.55 -4.32 14.53
CA TYR A 159 -2.98 -3.46 13.50
C TYR A 159 -3.24 -2.01 13.86
N ASP A 160 -2.25 -1.15 13.76
CA ASP A 160 -2.41 0.25 14.16
C ASP A 160 -1.51 1.14 13.32
N VAL A 161 -1.86 2.41 13.24
CA VAL A 161 -0.95 3.43 12.69
C VAL A 161 0.29 3.55 13.59
N PRO A 162 1.43 4.01 13.04
CA PRO A 162 2.65 4.24 13.81
C PRO A 162 2.45 5.15 15.03
N LEU A 163 3.15 4.90 16.14
CA LEU A 163 3.09 5.74 17.34
C LEU A 163 3.47 7.20 17.04
N ILE A 164 4.42 7.38 16.12
CA ILE A 164 4.92 8.70 15.71
C ILE A 164 3.86 9.57 15.03
N THR A 165 2.76 9.00 14.53
CA THR A 165 1.68 9.73 13.86
C THR A 165 0.48 10.01 14.75
N LYS A 166 0.47 9.54 16.02
CA LYS A 166 -0.75 9.54 16.87
C LYS A 166 -1.03 10.87 17.55
N GLN A 167 0.00 11.61 17.93
CA GLN A 167 -0.15 12.84 18.70
C GLN A 167 0.02 14.09 17.82
N PRO A 168 -0.78 15.15 18.01
CA PRO A 168 -0.64 16.40 17.24
C PRO A 168 0.62 17.19 17.60
N ARG A 169 1.18 16.95 18.78
CA ARG A 169 2.44 17.53 19.25
C ARG A 169 3.45 16.42 19.54
N ILE A 170 4.72 16.69 19.29
CA ILE A 170 5.82 15.74 19.53
C ILE A 170 6.97 16.45 20.24
N GLY A 171 7.60 15.75 21.18
CA GLY A 171 8.76 16.24 21.92
C GLY A 171 10.04 16.12 21.09
N VAL A 172 10.82 17.20 21.04
CA VAL A 172 12.13 17.26 20.38
C VAL A 172 13.14 18.01 21.25
N VAL A 173 14.42 17.68 21.07
CA VAL A 173 15.56 18.38 21.65
C VAL A 173 15.68 19.76 21.00
N ASP A 174 15.86 20.79 21.83
CA ASP A 174 16.19 22.15 21.42
C ASP A 174 17.58 22.16 20.78
N LEU A 175 17.63 22.55 19.51
CA LEU A 175 18.87 22.63 18.76
C LEU A 175 19.85 23.63 19.38
N LYS A 176 19.39 24.64 20.13
CA LYS A 176 20.26 25.66 20.71
C LYS A 176 21.17 25.13 21.82
N ASP A 177 20.65 24.24 22.67
CA ASP A 177 21.38 23.69 23.81
C ASP A 177 21.68 22.19 23.69
N GLY A 178 21.02 21.49 22.75
CA GLY A 178 21.20 20.07 22.50
C GLY A 178 20.76 19.16 23.65
N VAL A 179 19.96 19.67 24.60
CA VAL A 179 19.58 18.94 25.82
C VAL A 179 18.11 19.14 26.19
N THR A 180 17.59 20.36 26.15
CA THR A 180 16.22 20.65 26.62
C THR A 180 15.20 20.06 25.66
N VAL A 181 14.19 19.35 26.17
CA VAL A 181 13.08 18.86 25.34
C VAL A 181 11.92 19.84 25.40
N PHE A 182 11.39 20.22 24.23
CA PHE A 182 10.16 20.99 24.10
C PHE A 182 9.26 20.38 23.03
N TYR A 183 8.00 20.80 22.99
CA TYR A 183 7.01 20.24 22.09
C TYR A 183 6.80 21.14 20.88
N ILE A 184 6.84 20.56 19.68
CA ILE A 184 6.48 21.20 18.41
C ILE A 184 5.21 20.56 17.82
N ASP A 185 4.63 21.18 16.79
CA ASP A 185 3.64 20.49 15.96
C ASP A 185 4.30 19.28 15.31
N ASN A 186 3.60 18.15 15.35
CA ASN A 186 4.14 16.90 14.87
C ASN A 186 4.04 16.84 13.35
N PRO A 187 5.17 16.89 12.61
CA PRO A 187 5.14 16.88 11.16
C PRO A 187 4.73 15.51 10.57
N MET A 188 4.63 14.46 11.39
CA MET A 188 4.07 13.15 11.01
C MET A 188 2.55 13.04 11.25
N TYR A 189 1.96 13.97 11.99
CA TYR A 189 0.53 13.94 12.30
C TYR A 189 -0.30 14.29 11.07
N LYS A 190 0.06 15.37 10.37
CA LYS A 190 -0.44 15.82 9.06
C LYS A 190 0.56 16.80 8.46
N PHE A 191 0.53 16.97 7.15
CA PHE A 191 1.23 18.08 6.49
C PHE A 191 0.30 19.29 6.47
N THR A 192 0.81 20.45 6.87
CA THR A 192 0.14 21.75 6.73
C THR A 192 0.98 22.60 5.79
N MET A 193 0.34 23.23 4.81
CA MET A 193 0.98 24.16 3.89
C MET A 193 1.68 25.29 4.66
N PRO A 194 2.86 25.73 4.22
CA PRO A 194 3.49 26.95 4.73
C PRO A 194 2.51 28.12 4.75
N ASP A 195 2.54 28.91 5.82
CA ASP A 195 1.63 30.05 6.09
C ASP A 195 0.13 29.69 6.05
N GLU A 196 -0.21 28.41 6.18
CA GLU A 196 -1.57 27.88 6.07
C GLU A 196 -2.26 28.28 4.75
N GLU A 197 -1.48 28.43 3.68
CA GLU A 197 -2.05 28.70 2.36
C GLU A 197 -2.88 27.51 1.86
N ARG A 198 -3.82 27.79 0.95
CA ARG A 198 -4.62 26.73 0.34
C ARG A 198 -3.78 26.01 -0.69
N MET A 199 -3.86 24.68 -0.72
CA MET A 199 -3.20 23.84 -1.72
C MET A 199 -3.55 24.25 -3.17
N GLY A 200 -4.76 24.80 -3.39
CA GLY A 200 -5.18 25.33 -4.69
C GLY A 200 -4.38 26.54 -5.18
N CYS A 201 -3.72 27.29 -4.29
CA CYS A 201 -2.79 28.35 -4.69
C CYS A 201 -1.57 27.81 -5.46
N PHE A 202 -1.26 26.52 -5.27
CA PHE A 202 -0.11 25.82 -5.84
C PHE A 202 -0.53 24.76 -6.88
N GLY A 203 -1.72 24.88 -7.44
CA GLY A 203 -2.19 24.06 -8.56
C GLY A 203 -2.90 22.75 -8.19
N ILE A 204 -3.18 22.49 -6.91
CA ILE A 204 -4.07 21.38 -6.52
C ILE A 204 -5.51 21.72 -6.90
N ASN A 205 -6.10 20.88 -7.74
CA ASN A 205 -7.47 21.06 -8.21
C ASN A 205 -8.47 20.27 -7.37
N ASP A 206 -9.72 20.71 -7.40
CA ASP A 206 -10.81 19.92 -6.85
C ASP A 206 -11.07 18.70 -7.75
N ILE A 207 -11.51 17.62 -7.14
CA ILE A 207 -11.91 16.41 -7.86
C ILE A 207 -13.42 16.45 -8.06
N GLN A 208 -13.84 16.33 -9.32
CA GLN A 208 -15.26 16.38 -9.68
C GLN A 208 -15.71 15.05 -10.28
N ASP A 209 -16.84 14.55 -9.78
CA ASP A 209 -17.61 13.48 -10.40
C ASP A 209 -18.97 14.01 -10.88
N THR A 210 -19.59 13.29 -11.81
CA THR A 210 -20.94 13.49 -12.27
C THR A 210 -21.74 12.20 -12.10
N ASP A 211 -22.77 12.25 -11.25
CA ASP A 211 -23.64 11.11 -10.97
C ASP A 211 -24.48 10.69 -12.20
N SER A 212 -25.29 9.63 -12.03
CA SER A 212 -26.16 9.09 -13.09
C SER A 212 -27.27 10.07 -13.55
N LYS A 213 -27.53 11.12 -12.77
CA LYS A 213 -28.53 12.17 -13.01
C LYS A 213 -27.89 13.48 -13.50
N ASN A 214 -26.59 13.48 -13.76
CA ASN A 214 -25.77 14.66 -14.13
C ASN A 214 -25.55 15.69 -13.01
N ASN A 215 -25.71 15.33 -11.74
CA ASN A 215 -25.30 16.19 -10.63
C ASN A 215 -23.78 16.12 -10.47
N ILE A 216 -23.13 17.27 -10.25
CA ILE A 216 -21.68 17.33 -10.04
C ILE A 216 -21.39 17.24 -8.54
N MET A 217 -20.61 16.25 -8.14
CA MET A 217 -20.06 16.15 -6.80
C MET A 217 -18.62 16.63 -6.82
N THR A 218 -18.25 17.46 -5.85
CA THR A 218 -16.91 18.06 -5.77
C THR A 218 -16.25 17.67 -4.46
N ILE A 219 -15.04 17.12 -4.53
CA ILE A 219 -14.16 16.90 -3.37
C ILE A 219 -13.17 18.07 -3.33
N PRO A 220 -13.27 18.97 -2.33
CA PRO A 220 -12.65 20.29 -2.40
C PRO A 220 -11.17 20.31 -1.96
N PHE A 221 -10.31 19.49 -2.58
CA PHE A 221 -8.87 19.44 -2.24
C PHE A 221 -8.16 20.78 -2.47
N SER A 222 -8.61 21.61 -3.43
CA SER A 222 -8.04 22.96 -3.63
C SER A 222 -8.25 23.88 -2.42
N LYS A 223 -9.20 23.56 -1.53
CA LYS A 223 -9.52 24.33 -0.32
C LYS A 223 -8.78 23.85 0.92
N ALA A 224 -8.12 22.69 0.85
CA ALA A 224 -7.34 22.17 1.97
C ALA A 224 -6.10 23.06 2.21
N GLN A 225 -5.80 23.32 3.48
CA GLN A 225 -4.56 23.92 3.97
C GLN A 225 -3.68 22.84 4.62
N ALA A 226 -4.28 21.72 5.04
CA ALA A 226 -3.56 20.58 5.58
C ALA A 226 -4.20 19.24 5.18
N THR A 227 -3.41 18.18 5.25
CA THR A 227 -3.87 16.84 4.90
C THR A 227 -4.86 16.30 5.92
N SER A 228 -5.81 15.52 5.43
CA SER A 228 -6.84 14.85 6.23
C SER A 228 -6.74 13.33 6.14
N ARG A 229 -7.03 12.66 7.25
CA ARG A 229 -7.34 11.23 7.38
C ARG A 229 -8.74 11.11 7.99
N TRP A 230 -9.69 10.61 7.20
CA TRP A 230 -11.10 10.45 7.59
C TRP A 230 -11.82 11.76 7.97
N ALA A 231 -11.65 12.81 7.17
CA ALA A 231 -12.47 14.01 7.29
C ALA A 231 -13.90 13.72 6.83
N THR A 232 -14.90 14.31 7.48
CA THR A 232 -16.30 14.18 7.02
C THR A 232 -16.45 14.88 5.67
N TYR A 233 -16.97 14.15 4.69
CA TYR A 233 -17.33 14.68 3.37
C TYR A 233 -18.82 15.02 3.35
N GLU A 234 -19.14 16.28 3.09
CA GLU A 234 -20.50 16.83 3.11
C GLU A 234 -20.84 17.40 1.73
N PRO A 235 -21.09 16.54 0.71
CA PRO A 235 -21.27 16.97 -0.68
C PRO A 235 -22.48 17.88 -0.90
N GLU A 236 -23.47 17.82 -0.01
CA GLU A 236 -24.69 18.63 -0.04
C GLU A 236 -24.50 20.03 0.57
N SER A 237 -23.36 20.30 1.21
CA SER A 237 -23.10 21.59 1.85
C SER A 237 -22.59 22.61 0.83
N ASP A 238 -23.18 23.82 0.86
CA ASP A 238 -22.67 24.97 0.10
C ASP A 238 -21.35 25.53 0.64
N THR A 239 -20.90 25.08 1.82
CA THR A 239 -19.66 25.54 2.46
C THR A 239 -18.73 24.39 2.82
N VAL A 240 -17.43 24.58 2.59
CA VAL A 240 -16.40 23.61 2.99
C VAL A 240 -16.09 23.80 4.48
N SER A 241 -16.23 22.73 5.27
CA SER A 241 -16.05 22.79 6.73
C SER A 241 -14.61 23.11 7.12
N THR A 242 -14.42 23.71 8.30
CA THR A 242 -13.07 23.93 8.86
C THR A 242 -12.35 22.62 9.13
N GLN A 243 -13.08 21.55 9.48
CA GLN A 243 -12.54 20.20 9.61
C GLN A 243 -11.83 19.73 8.33
N TRP A 244 -12.36 20.10 7.16
CA TRP A 244 -11.74 19.81 5.87
C TRP A 244 -10.56 20.74 5.60
N THR A 245 -10.77 22.06 5.70
CA THR A 245 -9.73 23.04 5.33
C THR A 245 -8.49 22.92 6.21
N GLU A 246 -8.66 22.81 7.53
CA GLU A 246 -7.56 22.73 8.48
C GLU A 246 -6.96 21.32 8.60
N GLY A 247 -7.54 20.30 7.97
CA GLY A 247 -7.04 18.93 8.03
C GLY A 247 -7.44 18.17 9.31
N THR A 248 -8.34 17.19 9.18
CA THR A 248 -8.79 16.32 10.27
C THR A 248 -8.02 15.01 10.27
N VAL A 249 -7.58 14.52 11.44
CA VAL A 249 -6.89 13.23 11.59
C VAL A 249 -7.65 12.36 12.58
N ARG A 250 -8.29 11.29 12.11
CA ARG A 250 -9.00 10.32 12.97
C ARG A 250 -8.34 8.94 12.92
N ASN A 251 -7.12 8.84 13.45
CA ASN A 251 -6.34 7.59 13.46
C ASN A 251 -7.09 6.40 14.08
N SER A 252 -7.99 6.63 15.05
CA SER A 252 -8.81 5.55 15.63
C SER A 252 -9.72 4.85 14.62
N LEU A 253 -10.19 5.56 13.59
CA LEU A 253 -10.99 4.96 12.51
C LEU A 253 -10.12 4.13 11.57
N ILE A 254 -8.85 4.51 11.38
CA ILE A 254 -7.86 3.71 10.65
C ILE A 254 -7.58 2.42 11.43
N THR A 255 -7.28 2.53 12.72
CA THR A 255 -7.08 1.37 13.61
C THR A 255 -8.30 0.46 13.60
N SER A 256 -9.50 1.02 13.76
CA SER A 256 -10.77 0.29 13.68
C SER A 256 -10.88 -0.45 12.35
N THR A 257 -10.70 0.21 11.22
CA THR A 257 -10.86 -0.41 9.90
C THR A 257 -9.81 -1.48 9.59
N LEU A 258 -8.56 -1.31 10.04
CA LEU A 258 -7.51 -2.32 9.88
C LEU A 258 -7.76 -3.61 10.68
N ASN A 259 -8.63 -3.57 11.70
CA ASN A 259 -8.92 -4.72 12.56
C ASN A 259 -10.37 -5.22 12.46
N GLU A 260 -11.33 -4.35 12.16
CA GLU A 260 -12.75 -4.64 12.23
C GLU A 260 -13.23 -5.35 10.96
N HIS A 261 -13.51 -6.63 11.16
CA HIS A 261 -14.24 -7.46 10.22
C HIS A 261 -15.40 -8.12 11.00
N PRO A 262 -16.67 -7.78 10.70
CA PRO A 262 -17.80 -8.10 11.58
C PRO A 262 -18.09 -9.58 11.85
N TRP A 263 -17.48 -10.51 11.11
CA TRP A 263 -17.63 -11.96 11.27
C TRP A 263 -16.59 -12.61 12.17
N TYR A 264 -15.63 -11.86 12.71
CA TYR A 264 -14.71 -12.39 13.69
C TYR A 264 -15.34 -12.37 15.09
N GLY A 265 -15.27 -13.51 15.77
CA GLY A 265 -15.47 -13.56 17.22
C GLY A 265 -14.41 -12.68 17.91
N ARG A 266 -14.75 -12.13 19.08
CA ARG A 266 -13.87 -11.22 19.84
C ARG A 266 -12.49 -11.81 20.17
N ASP A 267 -12.28 -13.12 20.02
CA ASP A 267 -11.09 -13.86 20.48
C ASP A 267 -10.38 -14.67 19.36
N ILE A 268 -10.53 -14.29 18.09
CA ILE A 268 -9.82 -14.93 16.96
C ILE A 268 -8.73 -13.98 16.43
N ASP A 269 -7.48 -14.41 16.54
CA ASP A 269 -6.29 -13.58 16.34
C ASP A 269 -5.88 -13.25 14.89
N ASN A 270 -6.69 -13.55 13.87
CA ASN A 270 -6.26 -13.35 12.47
C ASN A 270 -7.21 -12.44 11.70
N VAL A 271 -6.67 -11.35 11.16
CA VAL A 271 -7.34 -10.44 10.21
C VAL A 271 -6.87 -10.85 8.80
N PRO A 272 -7.69 -10.68 7.74
CA PRO A 272 -7.32 -10.95 6.36
C PRO A 272 -6.01 -10.28 5.90
N LEU A 273 -5.57 -9.19 6.55
CA LEU A 273 -4.43 -8.41 6.13
C LEU A 273 -3.09 -9.16 6.20
N ALA A 274 -2.71 -9.70 7.37
CA ALA A 274 -1.49 -10.50 7.49
C ALA A 274 -1.56 -11.77 6.63
N GLU A 275 -2.75 -12.37 6.52
CA GLU A 275 -2.98 -13.52 5.66
C GLU A 275 -2.73 -13.18 4.17
N MET A 276 -3.26 -12.05 3.70
CA MET A 276 -3.01 -11.53 2.35
C MET A 276 -1.52 -11.25 2.14
N VAL A 277 -0.81 -10.68 3.11
CA VAL A 277 0.64 -10.48 3.00
C VAL A 277 1.38 -11.80 2.92
N TYR A 278 1.04 -12.77 3.77
CA TYR A 278 1.69 -14.07 3.76
C TYR A 278 1.52 -14.78 2.40
N ARG A 279 0.32 -14.71 1.82
CA ARG A 279 0.00 -15.27 0.50
C ARG A 279 0.85 -14.69 -0.64
N LEU A 280 1.38 -13.46 -0.51
CA LEU A 280 2.31 -12.90 -1.51
C LEU A 280 3.59 -13.74 -1.68
N TYR A 281 3.95 -14.51 -0.67
CA TYR A 281 5.20 -15.26 -0.60
C TYR A 281 5.04 -16.76 -0.85
N VAL A 282 3.80 -17.24 -0.95
CA VAL A 282 3.47 -18.65 -1.21
C VAL A 282 3.50 -18.91 -2.71
N HIS A 283 4.35 -19.85 -3.14
CA HIS A 283 4.58 -20.16 -4.56
C HIS A 283 3.30 -20.56 -5.30
N ASP A 284 2.43 -21.34 -4.64
CA ASP A 284 1.14 -21.76 -5.21
C ASP A 284 0.19 -20.58 -5.51
N TYR A 285 0.41 -19.42 -4.88
CA TYR A 285 -0.34 -18.18 -5.12
C TYR A 285 0.35 -17.26 -6.12
N ILE A 286 1.64 -17.01 -5.89
CA ILE A 286 2.42 -16.04 -6.65
C ILE A 286 3.63 -16.73 -7.27
N SER A 287 3.54 -16.95 -8.57
CA SER A 287 4.53 -17.68 -9.36
C SER A 287 5.39 -16.81 -10.28
N SER A 288 5.00 -15.55 -10.52
CA SER A 288 5.74 -14.63 -11.38
C SER A 288 5.78 -13.21 -10.83
N TYR A 289 6.71 -12.40 -11.35
CA TYR A 289 6.80 -10.97 -10.99
C TYR A 289 5.52 -10.23 -11.37
N THR A 290 4.93 -10.50 -12.54
CA THR A 290 3.70 -9.84 -12.99
C THR A 290 2.52 -10.15 -12.07
N GLN A 291 2.42 -11.38 -11.55
CA GLN A 291 1.43 -11.74 -10.51
C GLN A 291 1.67 -10.99 -9.21
N PHE A 292 2.93 -10.87 -8.78
CA PHE A 292 3.28 -10.15 -7.56
C PHE A 292 3.02 -8.64 -7.67
N ALA A 293 3.44 -8.01 -8.77
CA ALA A 293 3.68 -6.58 -8.83
C ALA A 293 2.40 -5.75 -8.92
N THR A 294 1.44 -6.14 -9.76
CA THR A 294 0.39 -5.22 -10.21
C THR A 294 -1.01 -5.81 -10.23
N THR A 295 -2.00 -4.93 -10.06
CA THR A 295 -3.40 -5.23 -10.32
C THR A 295 -3.70 -5.43 -11.80
N LYS A 296 -2.83 -5.02 -12.73
CA LYS A 296 -3.14 -5.07 -14.15
C LYS A 296 -3.39 -6.50 -14.63
N PHE A 297 -4.48 -6.66 -15.37
CA PHE A 297 -4.96 -7.94 -15.86
C PHE A 297 -5.11 -7.94 -17.37
N ARG A 298 -4.47 -8.90 -18.04
CA ARG A 298 -4.62 -9.14 -19.47
C ARG A 298 -5.23 -10.51 -19.72
N THR A 299 -6.37 -10.56 -20.39
CA THR A 299 -6.87 -11.84 -20.92
C THR A 299 -6.03 -12.25 -22.13
N SER A 300 -5.08 -13.16 -21.96
CA SER A 300 -4.49 -13.92 -23.06
C SER A 300 -4.87 -15.41 -22.90
N PRO A 301 -5.22 -16.13 -23.99
CA PRO A 301 -5.48 -17.58 -23.96
C PRO A 301 -4.35 -18.38 -23.30
N ASP A 302 -3.11 -17.87 -23.37
CA ASP A 302 -1.90 -18.50 -22.83
C ASP A 302 -1.52 -18.00 -21.41
N TYR A 303 -2.18 -16.96 -20.89
CA TYR A 303 -1.83 -16.30 -19.61
C TYR A 303 -2.71 -16.76 -18.43
N ASP A 304 -3.94 -17.20 -18.67
CA ASP A 304 -4.94 -17.34 -17.58
C ASP A 304 -5.77 -18.63 -17.55
N ALA A 305 -5.38 -19.64 -18.32
CA ALA A 305 -6.02 -20.94 -18.21
C ALA A 305 -5.41 -21.77 -17.05
N GLY A 306 -5.54 -21.36 -15.77
CA GLY A 306 -5.49 -22.40 -14.72
C GLY A 306 -5.15 -22.13 -13.25
N SER A 307 -4.81 -20.92 -12.77
CA SER A 307 -4.60 -20.72 -11.32
C SER A 307 -5.39 -19.56 -10.73
N PRO A 308 -6.53 -19.83 -10.07
CA PRO A 308 -7.27 -18.83 -9.29
C PRO A 308 -6.45 -18.21 -8.16
N ALA A 309 -5.33 -18.79 -7.78
CA ALA A 309 -4.48 -18.21 -6.76
C ALA A 309 -3.78 -16.91 -7.23
N ALA A 310 -3.64 -16.69 -8.55
CA ALA A 310 -2.87 -15.62 -9.18
C ALA A 310 -3.54 -14.22 -9.23
N TYR A 311 -4.55 -13.96 -8.40
CA TYR A 311 -5.30 -12.69 -8.39
C TYR A 311 -4.86 -11.73 -7.29
N LEU A 312 -4.27 -12.25 -6.22
CA LEU A 312 -3.66 -11.44 -5.18
C LEU A 312 -2.35 -10.83 -5.69
N ASN A 313 -2.06 -9.59 -5.33
CA ASN A 313 -0.84 -8.89 -5.74
C ASN A 313 -0.53 -7.78 -4.72
N LEU A 314 0.71 -7.29 -4.73
CA LEU A 314 1.20 -6.25 -3.83
C LEU A 314 0.42 -4.94 -3.98
N GLU A 315 0.18 -4.51 -5.23
CA GLU A 315 -0.53 -3.26 -5.54
C GLU A 315 -1.96 -3.26 -4.98
N TYR A 316 -2.65 -4.39 -5.03
CA TYR A 316 -3.99 -4.53 -4.44
C TYR A 316 -3.99 -4.34 -2.92
N ILE A 317 -3.04 -4.94 -2.19
CA ILE A 317 -2.95 -4.74 -0.75
C ILE A 317 -2.60 -3.27 -0.45
N HIS A 318 -1.67 -2.70 -1.21
CA HIS A 318 -1.31 -1.29 -1.16
C HIS A 318 -2.54 -0.37 -1.32
N ASN A 319 -3.39 -0.63 -2.32
CA ASN A 319 -4.60 0.15 -2.59
C ASN A 319 -5.56 0.13 -1.39
N ASN A 320 -5.69 -1.01 -0.72
CA ASN A 320 -6.51 -1.13 0.49
C ASN A 320 -5.92 -0.35 1.67
N ILE A 321 -4.59 -0.32 1.85
CA ILE A 321 -3.96 0.52 2.89
C ILE A 321 -4.21 2.02 2.64
N HIS A 322 -4.13 2.46 1.39
CA HIS A 322 -4.48 3.83 0.98
C HIS A 322 -5.92 4.18 1.40
N ASN A 323 -6.87 3.32 1.03
CA ASN A 323 -8.28 3.49 1.37
C ASN A 323 -8.53 3.51 2.88
N TRP A 324 -8.00 2.54 3.62
CA TRP A 324 -8.16 2.44 5.07
C TRP A 324 -7.55 3.61 5.83
N THR A 325 -6.50 4.21 5.28
CA THR A 325 -5.81 5.36 5.90
C THR A 325 -6.53 6.68 5.57
N GLY A 326 -6.94 6.87 4.32
CA GLY A 326 -7.62 8.09 3.88
C GLY A 326 -9.08 8.18 4.30
N GLY A 327 -9.77 7.05 4.33
CA GLY A 327 -11.20 6.95 4.60
C GLY A 327 -12.02 6.82 3.32
N PHE A 328 -13.24 6.31 3.51
CA PHE A 328 -14.21 6.04 2.45
C PHE A 328 -15.64 6.23 2.97
N ASP A 329 -16.63 5.95 2.12
CA ASP A 329 -18.05 6.27 2.35
C ASP A 329 -18.21 7.80 2.59
N LYS A 330 -18.86 8.22 3.68
CA LYS A 330 -18.98 9.64 4.05
C LYS A 330 -17.69 10.30 4.55
N TYR A 331 -16.58 9.57 4.59
CA TYR A 331 -15.29 10.09 5.01
C TYR A 331 -14.31 10.07 3.86
N ILE A 332 -13.52 11.13 3.72
CA ILE A 332 -12.49 11.24 2.69
C ILE A 332 -11.24 11.84 3.31
N GLY A 333 -10.09 11.45 2.79
CA GLY A 333 -8.79 11.97 3.17
C GLY A 333 -7.82 11.85 2.03
N HIS A 334 -6.64 12.44 2.20
CA HIS A 334 -5.66 12.55 1.12
C HIS A 334 -5.12 11.17 0.72
N MET A 335 -4.86 10.30 1.70
CA MET A 335 -4.37 8.94 1.46
C MET A 335 -5.29 8.06 0.61
N ALA A 336 -6.59 8.36 0.48
CA ALA A 336 -7.50 7.58 -0.37
C ALA A 336 -7.43 8.01 -1.84
N GLU A 337 -6.90 9.20 -2.14
CA GLU A 337 -6.92 9.77 -3.49
C GLU A 337 -5.50 9.79 -4.09
N PRO A 338 -5.20 9.01 -5.15
CA PRO A 338 -3.84 8.91 -5.68
C PRO A 338 -3.25 10.27 -6.07
N ALA A 339 -4.05 11.19 -6.62
CA ALA A 339 -3.61 12.52 -7.02
C ALA A 339 -3.02 13.36 -5.88
N VAL A 340 -3.39 13.09 -4.62
CA VAL A 340 -2.96 13.88 -3.45
C VAL A 340 -2.46 13.04 -2.27
N ALA A 341 -2.36 11.71 -2.40
CA ALA A 341 -1.97 10.82 -1.30
C ALA A 341 -0.58 11.10 -0.74
N ALA A 342 0.38 11.43 -1.60
CA ALA A 342 1.77 11.68 -1.22
C ALA A 342 1.97 12.91 -0.32
N TYR A 343 0.96 13.80 -0.23
CA TYR A 343 0.99 14.93 0.69
C TYR A 343 0.83 14.49 2.16
N ASP A 344 0.21 13.35 2.45
CA ASP A 344 0.11 12.89 3.83
C ASP A 344 1.46 12.28 4.28
N PRO A 345 2.07 12.73 5.40
CA PRO A 345 3.35 12.21 5.87
C PRO A 345 3.41 10.69 6.10
N ILE A 346 2.28 10.03 6.35
CA ILE A 346 2.24 8.56 6.53
C ILE A 346 2.47 7.80 5.22
N PHE A 347 2.26 8.45 4.05
CA PHE A 347 2.51 7.89 2.72
C PHE A 347 3.91 7.29 2.61
N TRP A 348 4.92 8.02 3.10
CA TRP A 348 6.32 7.65 2.97
C TRP A 348 6.67 6.39 3.78
N MET A 349 6.08 6.23 4.96
CA MET A 349 6.27 5.02 5.78
C MET A 349 5.48 3.83 5.24
N HIS A 350 4.31 4.08 4.64
CA HIS A 350 3.55 3.06 3.90
C HIS A 350 4.34 2.54 2.70
N HIS A 351 4.83 3.43 1.83
CA HIS A 351 5.61 3.07 0.64
C HIS A 351 7.00 2.50 0.97
N ALA A 352 7.60 2.87 2.11
CA ALA A 352 8.78 2.18 2.63
C ALA A 352 8.50 0.72 3.00
N ASN A 353 7.28 0.39 3.46
CA ASN A 353 6.88 -1.00 3.69
C ASN A 353 6.47 -1.71 2.39
N VAL A 354 5.86 -1.02 1.42
CA VAL A 354 5.62 -1.58 0.07
C VAL A 354 6.95 -1.99 -0.57
N ASP A 355 7.96 -1.12 -0.47
CA ASP A 355 9.32 -1.42 -0.90
C ASP A 355 9.93 -2.62 -0.13
N ARG A 356 9.66 -2.72 1.17
CA ARG A 356 10.06 -3.88 1.98
C ARG A 356 9.41 -5.17 1.50
N GLN A 357 8.10 -5.18 1.25
CA GLN A 357 7.40 -6.37 0.75
C GLN A 357 7.98 -6.79 -0.61
N PHE A 358 8.28 -5.82 -1.46
CA PHE A 358 8.93 -6.08 -2.73
C PHE A 358 10.34 -6.66 -2.57
N ALA A 359 11.17 -6.08 -1.70
CA ALA A 359 12.50 -6.60 -1.40
C ALA A 359 12.48 -8.01 -0.78
N LEU A 360 11.51 -8.30 0.11
CA LEU A 360 11.30 -9.63 0.67
C LEU A 360 10.95 -10.64 -0.41
N TRP A 361 10.07 -10.26 -1.34
CA TRP A 361 9.71 -11.12 -2.47
C TRP A 361 10.93 -11.40 -3.34
N GLN A 362 11.74 -10.38 -3.68
CA GLN A 362 12.99 -10.56 -4.41
C GLN A 362 13.97 -11.47 -3.65
N GLY A 363 14.08 -11.29 -2.33
CA GLY A 363 14.94 -12.08 -1.45
C GLY A 363 14.61 -13.57 -1.45
N ILE A 364 13.33 -13.94 -1.35
CA ILE A 364 12.93 -15.36 -1.42
C ILE A 364 12.95 -15.94 -2.84
N SER A 365 13.00 -15.07 -3.86
CA SER A 365 13.01 -15.47 -5.28
C SER A 365 14.42 -15.82 -5.78
N LEU A 366 15.47 -15.60 -4.99
CA LEU A 366 16.87 -15.87 -5.39
C LEU A 366 17.11 -17.30 -5.89
N LEU A 367 16.36 -18.27 -5.38
CA LEU A 367 16.47 -19.69 -5.73
C LEU A 367 15.28 -20.21 -6.55
N ASP A 368 14.33 -19.34 -6.91
CA ASP A 368 13.09 -19.74 -7.56
C ASP A 368 13.17 -19.48 -9.07
N PRO A 369 13.39 -20.52 -9.90
CA PRO A 369 13.50 -20.34 -11.35
C PRO A 369 12.16 -19.98 -12.02
N THR A 370 11.04 -20.08 -11.31
CA THR A 370 9.71 -19.71 -11.84
C THR A 370 9.42 -18.22 -11.69
N LYS A 371 10.04 -17.57 -10.69
CA LYS A 371 9.90 -16.15 -10.42
C LYS A 371 10.84 -15.35 -11.32
N ASN A 372 10.34 -15.08 -12.51
CA ASN A 372 11.00 -14.29 -13.53
C ASN A 372 11.12 -12.80 -13.16
N TRP A 373 11.95 -12.05 -13.90
CA TRP A 373 12.08 -10.60 -13.76
C TRP A 373 11.74 -9.89 -15.09
N PHE A 374 10.46 -9.65 -15.34
CA PHE A 374 9.93 -9.15 -16.63
C PHE A 374 10.27 -10.03 -17.86
N GLU A 375 10.73 -11.27 -17.65
CA GLU A 375 11.28 -12.09 -18.74
C GLU A 375 10.21 -12.80 -19.57
N SER A 376 8.99 -12.98 -19.03
CA SER A 376 7.92 -13.62 -19.78
C SER A 376 7.25 -12.63 -20.73
N ARG A 377 7.44 -12.81 -22.04
CA ARG A 377 6.76 -12.02 -23.08
C ARG A 377 5.24 -12.05 -22.97
N ASN A 378 4.67 -13.16 -22.50
CA ASN A 378 3.22 -13.27 -22.31
C ASN A 378 2.72 -12.44 -21.11
N GLU A 379 3.63 -12.03 -20.23
CA GLU A 379 3.36 -11.21 -19.06
C GLU A 379 3.85 -9.77 -19.21
N GLN A 380 4.38 -9.39 -20.38
CA GLN A 380 4.73 -8.01 -20.71
C GLN A 380 3.43 -7.26 -21.04
N LEU A 381 3.07 -6.34 -20.15
CA LEU A 381 1.80 -5.63 -20.21
C LEU A 381 2.00 -4.24 -20.84
N GLU A 382 1.02 -3.81 -21.63
CA GLU A 382 0.94 -2.43 -22.11
C GLU A 382 0.57 -1.52 -20.93
N ASP A 383 1.16 -0.34 -20.85
CA ASP A 383 0.93 0.68 -19.82
C ASP A 383 -0.22 1.62 -20.24
N ASP A 384 -0.95 2.15 -19.26
CA ASP A 384 -2.08 3.07 -19.52
C ASP A 384 -1.60 4.49 -19.84
N GLY A 385 -0.31 4.76 -19.66
CA GLY A 385 0.36 6.03 -19.84
C GLY A 385 0.36 6.86 -18.56
N ASN A 386 1.40 7.66 -18.40
CA ASN A 386 1.54 8.64 -17.31
C ASN A 386 2.28 9.89 -17.85
N TRP A 387 2.91 10.67 -16.97
CA TRP A 387 3.73 11.80 -17.39
C TRP A 387 4.76 11.45 -18.48
N TYR A 388 5.48 10.34 -18.33
CA TYR A 388 6.64 9.98 -19.17
C TYR A 388 6.39 8.76 -20.07
N ILE A 389 5.47 7.89 -19.69
CA ILE A 389 5.14 6.66 -20.44
C ILE A 389 3.93 6.96 -21.31
N LYS A 390 4.01 6.56 -22.57
CA LYS A 390 2.91 6.70 -23.52
C LYS A 390 1.93 5.54 -23.35
N THR A 391 0.63 5.83 -23.38
CA THR A 391 -0.41 4.80 -23.41
C THR A 391 -0.16 3.78 -24.54
N GLY A 392 -0.15 2.51 -24.18
CA GLY A 392 0.07 1.37 -25.09
C GLY A 392 1.53 0.94 -25.22
N ASP A 393 2.49 1.66 -24.62
CA ASP A 393 3.87 1.19 -24.55
C ASP A 393 3.97 -0.01 -23.60
N VAL A 394 4.87 -0.94 -23.87
CA VAL A 394 5.04 -2.14 -23.05
C VAL A 394 6.13 -1.91 -22.01
N ASP A 395 5.81 -2.17 -20.75
CA ASP A 395 6.78 -2.06 -19.65
C ASP A 395 7.90 -3.10 -19.79
N THR A 396 9.13 -2.61 -19.72
CA THR A 396 10.37 -3.41 -19.72
C THR A 396 11.25 -3.07 -18.51
N PRO A 397 12.20 -3.95 -18.10
CA PRO A 397 13.16 -3.64 -17.03
C PRO A 397 14.00 -2.38 -17.27
N SER A 398 14.19 -2.03 -18.54
CA SER A 398 14.96 -0.87 -18.99
C SER A 398 14.12 0.40 -19.17
N THR A 399 12.81 0.34 -18.87
CA THR A 399 11.93 1.51 -19.00
C THR A 399 12.38 2.57 -18.00
N PRO A 400 12.58 3.83 -18.45
CA PRO A 400 12.95 4.91 -17.54
C PRO A 400 11.90 5.12 -16.43
N LEU A 401 12.38 5.16 -15.19
CA LEU A 401 11.60 5.49 -14.00
C LEU A 401 11.68 7.01 -13.77
N ALA A 402 11.14 7.78 -14.70
CA ALA A 402 11.10 9.24 -14.60
C ALA A 402 10.29 9.70 -13.37
N PRO A 403 10.65 10.83 -12.73
CA PRO A 403 11.71 11.77 -13.12
C PRO A 403 13.04 11.50 -12.39
N PHE A 404 13.28 10.27 -11.91
CA PHE A 404 14.40 10.01 -11.00
C PHE A 404 15.72 9.84 -11.75
N HIS A 405 16.53 10.90 -11.75
CA HIS A 405 17.89 10.86 -12.29
C HIS A 405 18.85 10.14 -11.33
N LYS A 406 19.61 9.14 -11.81
CA LYS A 406 20.59 8.39 -11.01
C LYS A 406 21.97 9.03 -10.96
N ASP A 407 22.24 10.00 -11.83
CA ASP A 407 23.53 10.67 -11.93
C ASP A 407 23.40 12.13 -12.41
N THR A 408 24.52 12.84 -12.42
CA THR A 408 24.59 14.25 -12.84
C THR A 408 24.52 14.45 -14.35
N GLN A 409 24.52 13.37 -15.14
CA GLN A 409 24.33 13.41 -16.59
C GLN A 409 22.84 13.44 -16.96
N GLY A 410 21.94 13.20 -16.00
CA GLY A 410 20.51 13.16 -16.23
C GLY A 410 20.02 11.81 -16.75
N ASN A 411 20.75 10.73 -16.49
CA ASN A 411 20.24 9.39 -16.80
C ASN A 411 19.16 9.00 -15.78
N TYR A 412 18.03 8.48 -16.25
CA TYR A 412 16.99 7.95 -15.37
C TYR A 412 17.40 6.62 -14.74
N TYR A 413 16.80 6.32 -13.58
CA TYR A 413 16.71 4.96 -13.09
C TYR A 413 15.89 4.07 -14.04
N THR A 414 16.14 2.77 -13.96
CA THR A 414 15.34 1.71 -14.58
C THR A 414 15.02 0.66 -13.52
N SER A 415 14.10 -0.27 -13.78
CA SER A 415 13.82 -1.36 -12.83
C SER A 415 15.07 -2.20 -12.54
N ASP A 416 15.94 -2.42 -13.55
CA ASP A 416 17.21 -3.13 -13.36
C ASP A 416 18.19 -2.40 -12.43
N ASP A 417 18.25 -1.06 -12.52
CA ASP A 417 19.12 -0.25 -11.65
C ASP A 417 18.72 -0.34 -10.18
N VAL A 418 17.42 -0.50 -9.90
CA VAL A 418 16.86 -0.50 -8.53
C VAL A 418 16.58 -1.90 -7.99
N ARG A 419 17.00 -2.95 -8.69
CA ARG A 419 16.73 -4.35 -8.28
C ARG A 419 17.44 -4.72 -6.98
N ASP A 420 18.67 -4.27 -6.79
CA ASP A 420 19.52 -4.58 -5.64
C ASP A 420 19.56 -3.41 -4.64
N ILE A 421 18.79 -3.53 -3.56
CA ILE A 421 18.66 -2.50 -2.52
C ILE A 421 20.00 -2.15 -1.84
N HIS A 422 20.94 -3.10 -1.77
CA HIS A 422 22.23 -2.88 -1.12
C HIS A 422 23.08 -1.85 -1.89
N LYS A 423 23.01 -1.85 -3.23
CA LYS A 423 23.69 -0.84 -4.06
C LYS A 423 23.09 0.57 -3.90
N LEU A 424 21.83 0.62 -3.48
CA LEU A 424 21.11 1.86 -3.19
C LEU A 424 21.42 2.39 -1.77
N GLY A 425 22.18 1.64 -0.96
CA GLY A 425 22.71 2.09 0.33
C GLY A 425 21.81 1.80 1.52
N TYR A 426 20.86 0.86 1.41
CA TYR A 426 20.00 0.43 2.52
C TYR A 426 19.66 -1.07 2.43
N ALA A 427 19.22 -1.64 3.54
CA ALA A 427 18.56 -2.94 3.59
C ALA A 427 17.42 -2.95 4.61
N TYR A 428 16.84 -4.13 4.83
CA TYR A 428 15.82 -4.38 5.85
C TYR A 428 16.34 -5.41 6.87
N PRO A 429 15.81 -5.45 8.11
CA PRO A 429 16.25 -6.40 9.13
C PRO A 429 16.28 -7.85 8.67
N GLU A 430 15.34 -8.25 7.81
CA GLU A 430 15.24 -9.60 7.26
C GLU A 430 16.24 -9.88 6.15
N LEU A 431 16.80 -8.86 5.50
CA LEU A 431 17.53 -8.95 4.24
C LEU A 431 19.01 -8.55 4.40
N GLN A 432 19.71 -9.20 5.32
CA GLN A 432 21.11 -8.90 5.66
C GLN A 432 22.05 -10.04 5.21
N PRO A 433 22.40 -10.14 3.92
CA PRO A 433 23.15 -11.29 3.38
C PRO A 433 24.57 -11.43 3.98
N TRP A 434 25.10 -10.39 4.61
CA TRP A 434 26.43 -10.38 5.22
C TRP A 434 26.54 -11.10 6.58
N LEU A 435 25.41 -11.49 7.19
CA LEU A 435 25.42 -12.15 8.51
C LEU A 435 26.09 -13.53 8.43
N ASP A 436 26.86 -13.88 9.46
CA ASP A 436 27.63 -15.13 9.51
C ASP A 436 26.74 -16.39 9.40
N LYS A 437 25.47 -16.31 9.83
CA LYS A 437 24.49 -17.40 9.69
C LYS A 437 24.17 -17.78 8.24
N TYR A 438 24.55 -16.94 7.27
CA TYR A 438 24.36 -17.18 5.84
C TYR A 438 25.65 -17.56 5.12
N LYS A 439 26.71 -17.92 5.86
CA LYS A 439 27.96 -18.39 5.28
C LYS A 439 28.06 -19.90 5.32
N ASP A 440 28.55 -20.49 4.23
CA ASP A 440 28.87 -21.91 4.15
C ASP A 440 30.12 -22.27 4.99
N ALA A 441 30.51 -23.55 5.00
CA ALA A 441 31.69 -24.01 5.72
C ALA A 441 33.03 -23.36 5.27
N HIS A 442 33.04 -22.67 4.13
CA HIS A 442 34.20 -21.98 3.57
C HIS A 442 34.11 -20.45 3.73
N GLY A 443 33.04 -19.93 4.37
CA GLY A 443 32.83 -18.51 4.57
C GLY A 443 32.14 -17.78 3.40
N ASN A 444 31.65 -18.49 2.38
CA ASN A 444 30.96 -17.92 1.23
C ASN A 444 29.45 -17.79 1.50
N PHE A 445 28.79 -16.80 0.91
CA PHE A 445 27.34 -16.65 1.02
C PHE A 445 26.60 -17.88 0.47
N ASP A 446 25.70 -18.45 1.28
CA ASP A 446 24.80 -19.55 0.94
C ASP A 446 23.37 -19.02 0.82
N ALA A 447 22.91 -18.91 -0.43
CA ALA A 447 21.56 -18.45 -0.74
C ALA A 447 20.46 -19.37 -0.17
N SER A 448 20.73 -20.65 0.06
CA SER A 448 19.74 -21.60 0.61
C SER A 448 19.47 -21.32 2.08
N LEU A 449 20.54 -21.06 2.86
CA LEU A 449 20.41 -20.66 4.26
C LEU A 449 19.67 -19.33 4.37
N TYR A 450 20.03 -18.36 3.53
CA TYR A 450 19.40 -17.05 3.48
C TYR A 450 17.91 -17.14 3.15
N VAL A 451 17.54 -17.77 2.03
CA VAL A 451 16.13 -17.88 1.60
C VAL A 451 15.29 -18.64 2.62
N ALA A 452 15.82 -19.71 3.22
CA ALA A 452 15.10 -20.47 4.24
C ALA A 452 14.79 -19.62 5.48
N ASP A 453 15.76 -18.84 5.94
CA ASP A 453 15.60 -17.97 7.10
C ASP A 453 14.66 -16.77 6.82
N VAL A 454 14.75 -16.16 5.63
CA VAL A 454 13.81 -15.10 5.20
C VAL A 454 12.38 -15.65 5.16
N LYS A 455 12.16 -16.83 4.60
CA LYS A 455 10.84 -17.49 4.62
C LYS A 455 10.35 -17.76 6.05
N ALA A 456 11.24 -18.18 6.95
CA ALA A 456 10.90 -18.40 8.36
C ALA A 456 10.50 -17.09 9.08
N MET A 457 11.22 -15.98 8.82
CA MET A 457 10.87 -14.66 9.37
C MET A 457 9.53 -14.15 8.84
N ILE A 458 9.28 -14.26 7.53
CA ILE A 458 7.97 -13.91 6.91
C ILE A 458 6.85 -14.73 7.54
N LYS A 459 7.05 -16.04 7.72
CA LYS A 459 6.08 -16.93 8.36
C LYS A 459 5.82 -16.50 9.81
N ALA A 460 6.86 -16.18 10.58
CA ALA A 460 6.71 -15.74 11.96
C ALA A 460 5.94 -14.41 12.10
N LEU A 461 6.10 -13.49 11.14
CA LEU A 461 5.42 -12.20 11.15
C LEU A 461 3.95 -12.29 10.72
N TYR A 462 3.67 -13.06 9.66
CA TYR A 462 2.40 -12.96 8.93
C TYR A 462 1.59 -14.25 8.86
N SER A 463 2.17 -15.41 9.19
CA SER A 463 1.41 -16.65 9.19
C SER A 463 0.35 -16.62 10.29
N PRO A 464 -0.90 -17.04 10.01
CA PRO A 464 -1.81 -17.44 11.06
C PRO A 464 -1.13 -18.56 11.88
N GLY A 465 -1.03 -18.41 13.21
CA GLY A 465 -0.05 -19.14 14.04
C GLY A 465 0.03 -20.67 13.84
N GLU A 466 1.26 -21.22 13.89
CA GLU A 466 1.62 -22.60 13.52
C GLU A 466 0.87 -23.71 14.28
N ILE A 467 0.53 -24.83 13.61
CA ILE A 467 0.81 -26.20 14.11
C ILE A 467 1.42 -26.98 12.93
N GLY A 468 2.49 -27.74 13.21
CA GLY A 468 3.10 -28.64 12.24
C GLY A 468 2.10 -29.61 11.60
N ALA A 469 1.93 -29.45 10.29
CA ALA A 469 1.56 -30.49 9.34
C ALA A 469 2.23 -30.15 7.98
N PRO A 470 2.55 -31.13 7.13
CA PRO A 470 3.60 -31.00 6.09
C PRO A 470 3.19 -30.25 4.80
N THR A 471 2.18 -29.38 4.84
CA THR A 471 1.68 -28.70 3.65
C THR A 471 1.59 -27.20 3.93
N GLU A 472 2.26 -26.40 3.11
CA GLU A 472 2.49 -24.94 3.27
C GLU A 472 1.21 -24.06 3.29
N ILE A 473 0.02 -24.64 3.41
CA ILE A 473 -1.26 -23.94 3.35
C ILE A 473 -2.16 -24.45 4.47
N SER A 474 -2.03 -23.90 5.67
CA SER A 474 -3.14 -23.89 6.64
C SER A 474 -3.42 -22.45 7.03
N SER A 475 -4.21 -21.74 6.23
CA SER A 475 -4.70 -20.38 6.46
C SER A 475 -5.67 -20.27 7.66
N ILE A 476 -5.81 -21.33 8.46
CA ILE A 476 -6.89 -21.47 9.44
C ILE A 476 -6.38 -21.21 10.88
N PRO A 477 -6.95 -20.24 11.62
CA PRO A 477 -6.61 -19.99 13.02
C PRO A 477 -6.79 -21.22 13.92
N ARG A 478 -5.84 -21.45 14.83
CA ARG A 478 -5.85 -22.55 15.83
C ARG A 478 -7.15 -22.62 16.66
N SER A 479 -7.75 -21.47 17.00
CA SER A 479 -9.02 -21.40 17.75
C SER A 479 -10.21 -22.00 16.99
N LEU A 480 -10.15 -22.02 15.66
CA LEU A 480 -11.20 -22.58 14.81
C LEU A 480 -10.96 -24.07 14.50
N VAL A 481 -9.70 -24.50 14.34
CA VAL A 481 -9.34 -25.91 14.08
C VAL A 481 -9.61 -26.82 15.28
N GLY A 482 -9.37 -26.34 16.51
CA GLY A 482 -9.55 -27.14 17.73
C GLY A 482 -10.99 -27.60 17.98
N ALA A 483 -11.98 -26.83 17.53
CA ALA A 483 -13.40 -27.15 17.69
C ALA A 483 -13.94 -28.09 16.60
N LEU A 484 -13.29 -28.13 15.44
CA LEU A 484 -13.75 -28.90 14.28
C LEU A 484 -13.25 -30.35 14.28
N GLY A 485 -12.15 -30.64 14.99
CA GLY A 485 -11.43 -31.92 14.96
C GLY A 485 -10.79 -32.18 13.59
N GLN A 486 -9.50 -32.55 13.52
CA GLN A 486 -8.67 -32.74 12.28
C GLN A 486 -9.47 -32.63 10.97
N PRO A 487 -9.88 -31.42 10.57
CA PRO A 487 -10.81 -31.29 9.47
C PRO A 487 -9.95 -31.39 8.22
N ASP A 488 -10.42 -32.12 7.22
CA ASP A 488 -9.74 -32.25 5.93
C ASP A 488 -9.83 -30.92 5.14
N PHE A 489 -9.25 -29.87 5.71
CA PHE A 489 -9.16 -28.54 5.12
C PHE A 489 -7.96 -28.47 4.18
N ASN A 490 -7.98 -29.29 3.14
CA ASN A 490 -7.02 -29.16 2.05
C ASN A 490 -7.42 -28.06 1.05
N LYS A 491 -8.43 -27.23 1.34
CA LYS A 491 -9.05 -26.33 0.34
C LYS A 491 -9.27 -24.92 0.87
N ASP A 492 -8.67 -23.97 0.19
CA ASP A 492 -8.82 -22.56 0.44
C ASP A 492 -9.95 -21.96 -0.43
N VAL A 493 -10.71 -21.01 0.12
CA VAL A 493 -11.84 -20.36 -0.55
C VAL A 493 -11.60 -18.87 -0.69
N ILE A 494 -11.55 -18.42 -1.95
CA ILE A 494 -11.22 -17.07 -2.36
C ILE A 494 -12.29 -16.52 -3.31
N ILE A 495 -12.53 -15.22 -3.25
CA ILE A 495 -13.30 -14.47 -4.24
C ILE A 495 -12.30 -13.78 -5.16
N ASN A 496 -12.22 -14.23 -6.41
CA ASN A 496 -11.47 -13.55 -7.45
C ASN A 496 -12.36 -12.59 -8.22
N VAL A 497 -11.83 -11.42 -8.52
CA VAL A 497 -12.57 -10.38 -9.23
C VAL A 497 -11.68 -9.79 -10.29
N THR A 498 -12.18 -9.80 -11.52
CA THR A 498 -11.67 -8.95 -12.59
C THR A 498 -12.62 -7.77 -12.72
N TYR A 499 -12.10 -6.56 -12.60
CA TYR A 499 -12.88 -5.32 -12.64
C TYR A 499 -12.26 -4.32 -13.63
N ASN A 500 -13.06 -3.36 -14.07
CA ASN A 500 -12.60 -2.29 -14.95
C ASN A 500 -12.31 -1.06 -14.11
N ARG A 501 -11.03 -0.71 -13.96
CA ARG A 501 -10.56 0.43 -13.16
C ARG A 501 -11.24 1.74 -13.54
N PHE A 502 -11.64 1.89 -14.81
CA PHE A 502 -12.28 3.10 -15.33
C PHE A 502 -13.79 2.94 -15.55
N ALA A 503 -14.44 1.94 -14.96
CA ALA A 503 -15.88 1.69 -15.07
C ALA A 503 -16.73 2.92 -14.72
N LEU A 504 -16.28 3.72 -13.75
CA LEU A 504 -16.89 4.98 -13.35
C LEU A 504 -16.05 6.18 -13.79
N LYS A 505 -15.52 6.17 -15.03
CA LYS A 505 -14.70 7.26 -15.60
C LYS A 505 -13.45 7.58 -14.77
N GLY A 506 -12.92 6.59 -14.05
CA GLY A 506 -11.75 6.72 -13.19
C GLY A 506 -12.04 7.17 -11.76
N ILE A 507 -13.29 7.48 -11.40
CA ILE A 507 -13.65 7.70 -9.99
C ILE A 507 -13.46 6.41 -9.20
N PRO A 508 -12.73 6.43 -8.07
CA PRO A 508 -12.61 5.29 -7.19
C PRO A 508 -13.96 4.75 -6.74
N TYR A 509 -14.08 3.43 -6.73
CA TYR A 509 -15.21 2.72 -6.19
C TYR A 509 -14.77 1.49 -5.40
N THR A 510 -15.66 1.04 -4.53
CA THR A 510 -15.46 -0.09 -3.65
C THR A 510 -16.48 -1.17 -3.98
N ILE A 511 -16.01 -2.40 -4.19
CA ILE A 511 -16.86 -3.60 -4.33
C ILE A 511 -16.86 -4.31 -2.99
N TYR A 512 -17.98 -4.32 -2.28
CA TYR A 512 -18.17 -4.99 -1.01
C TYR A 512 -18.77 -6.39 -1.21
N PHE A 513 -18.30 -7.37 -0.45
CA PHE A 513 -18.82 -8.74 -0.44
C PHE A 513 -19.46 -9.07 0.91
N PHE A 514 -20.56 -9.82 0.87
CA PHE A 514 -21.35 -10.17 2.03
C PHE A 514 -21.76 -11.64 1.98
N LEU A 515 -21.79 -12.29 3.15
CA LEU A 515 -22.31 -13.65 3.35
C LEU A 515 -23.49 -13.61 4.33
N GLY A 516 -24.71 -13.73 3.80
CA GLY A 516 -25.93 -13.76 4.59
C GLY A 516 -27.21 -13.45 3.79
N THR A 517 -28.23 -12.95 4.47
CA THR A 517 -29.48 -12.49 3.87
C THR A 517 -29.25 -11.22 3.06
N PRO A 518 -29.62 -11.19 1.76
CA PRO A 518 -29.56 -9.97 0.95
C PRO A 518 -30.29 -8.81 1.64
N PHE A 519 -29.66 -7.65 1.62
CA PHE A 519 -30.21 -6.42 2.18
C PHE A 519 -30.11 -5.29 1.14
N SER A 520 -31.00 -4.31 1.26
CA SER A 520 -30.84 -3.05 0.52
C SER A 520 -29.82 -2.21 1.29
N PRO A 521 -28.64 -1.94 0.72
CA PRO A 521 -27.63 -1.23 1.47
C PRO A 521 -28.10 0.21 1.71
N PRO A 522 -27.86 0.76 2.90
CA PRO A 522 -28.32 2.10 3.26
C PRO A 522 -27.61 3.21 2.48
N SER A 523 -28.00 4.47 2.73
CA SER A 523 -27.37 5.69 2.20
C SER A 523 -25.84 5.69 2.36
N TYR A 524 -25.12 6.50 1.56
CA TYR A 524 -23.66 6.68 1.67
C TYR A 524 -23.19 7.06 3.09
N SER A 525 -24.09 7.62 3.90
CA SER A 525 -23.86 7.99 5.30
C SER A 525 -23.60 6.81 6.24
N ASP A 526 -24.00 5.61 5.83
CA ASP A 526 -23.91 4.38 6.62
C ASP A 526 -22.74 3.53 6.10
N PRO A 527 -21.70 3.33 6.94
CA PRO A 527 -20.49 2.64 6.53
C PRO A 527 -20.75 1.14 6.27
N LEU A 528 -20.50 0.66 5.06
CA LEU A 528 -20.80 -0.74 4.71
C LEU A 528 -19.79 -1.72 5.30
N HIS A 529 -18.57 -1.26 5.58
CA HIS A 529 -17.51 -2.10 6.15
C HIS A 529 -17.84 -2.63 7.56
N THR A 530 -18.72 -1.94 8.30
CA THR A 530 -19.16 -2.33 9.64
C THR A 530 -20.38 -3.27 9.64
N HIS A 531 -20.95 -3.57 8.47
CA HIS A 531 -22.14 -4.41 8.38
C HIS A 531 -21.86 -5.86 8.81
N PRO A 532 -22.67 -6.50 9.69
CA PRO A 532 -22.39 -7.85 10.22
C PRO A 532 -22.11 -8.93 9.18
N GLN A 533 -22.76 -8.84 8.02
CA GLN A 533 -22.61 -9.82 6.95
C GLN A 533 -21.41 -9.56 6.02
N HIS A 534 -20.74 -8.40 6.11
CA HIS A 534 -19.59 -8.05 5.28
C HIS A 534 -18.51 -9.14 5.43
N VAL A 535 -17.77 -9.47 4.37
CA VAL A 535 -16.66 -10.47 4.41
C VAL A 535 -15.37 -9.97 3.74
N GLY A 536 -15.38 -8.77 3.21
CA GLY A 536 -14.24 -8.16 2.54
C GLY A 536 -14.70 -7.27 1.39
N PHE A 537 -13.78 -6.49 0.85
CA PHE A 537 -14.06 -5.56 -0.22
C PHE A 537 -12.82 -5.36 -1.10
N ILE A 538 -13.02 -4.76 -2.26
CA ILE A 538 -11.97 -4.36 -3.20
C ILE A 538 -12.10 -2.86 -3.45
N TYR A 539 -11.02 -2.11 -3.29
CA TYR A 539 -10.98 -0.69 -3.61
C TYR A 539 -10.23 -0.44 -4.93
N THR A 540 -10.82 0.37 -5.82
CA THR A 540 -10.19 0.76 -7.08
C THR A 540 -9.43 2.07 -6.93
N PHE A 541 -8.13 2.00 -6.64
CA PHE A 541 -7.27 3.17 -6.52
C PHE A 541 -6.99 3.77 -7.91
N SER A 542 -7.80 4.74 -8.31
CA SER A 542 -7.80 5.34 -9.66
C SER A 542 -8.01 6.84 -9.60
N ASN A 543 -7.46 7.56 -10.57
CA ASN A 543 -7.75 8.98 -10.74
C ASN A 543 -8.89 9.16 -11.76
N PRO A 544 -9.79 10.15 -11.56
CA PRO A 544 -10.79 10.51 -12.55
C PRO A 544 -10.14 10.90 -13.88
N ILE A 545 -10.69 10.41 -14.99
CA ILE A 545 -10.30 10.88 -16.33
C ILE A 545 -10.87 12.29 -16.50
N HIS A 546 -10.07 13.31 -16.19
CA HIS A 546 -10.50 14.70 -16.31
C HIS A 546 -10.96 15.02 -17.74
N ARG A 547 -12.17 15.55 -17.87
CA ARG A 547 -12.75 16.04 -19.14
C ARG A 547 -12.17 17.41 -19.56
N ASN A 548 -10.89 17.69 -19.37
CA ASN A 548 -10.33 18.95 -19.84
C ASN A 548 -9.98 18.88 -21.32
N ARG A 549 -10.74 19.64 -22.11
CA ARG A 549 -10.69 19.75 -23.57
C ARG A 549 -9.41 20.47 -24.03
N ALA A 550 -8.25 19.80 -24.08
CA ALA A 550 -7.06 20.44 -24.68
C ALA A 550 -5.92 19.52 -25.18
N ALA A 551 -6.06 18.18 -25.25
CA ALA A 551 -5.01 17.34 -25.82
C ALA A 551 -5.31 16.90 -27.27
N PRO A 552 -4.39 17.09 -28.24
CA PRO A 552 -4.56 16.67 -29.62
C PRO A 552 -4.25 15.17 -29.76
N GLY A 553 -5.26 14.35 -29.48
CA GLY A 553 -5.30 12.93 -29.82
C GLY A 553 -6.73 12.55 -30.13
N CYS A 554 -6.96 11.61 -31.05
CA CYS A 554 -8.32 11.17 -31.38
C CYS A 554 -8.97 10.57 -30.13
N GLY A 555 -9.82 11.34 -29.45
CA GLY A 555 -10.39 11.02 -28.13
C GLY A 555 -11.24 9.74 -28.08
N ASN A 556 -11.54 9.13 -29.22
CA ASN A 556 -12.26 7.86 -29.31
C ASN A 556 -11.34 6.63 -29.11
N CYS A 557 -10.06 6.71 -29.46
CA CYS A 557 -9.12 5.60 -29.29
C CYS A 557 -8.59 5.52 -27.85
N ARG A 558 -8.24 6.67 -27.24
CA ARG A 558 -7.81 6.77 -25.82
C ARG A 558 -8.92 6.36 -24.86
N ARG A 559 -10.16 6.75 -25.14
CA ARG A 559 -11.33 6.38 -24.34
C ARG A 559 -11.61 4.87 -24.43
N LYS A 560 -11.44 4.24 -25.60
CA LYS A 560 -11.62 2.78 -25.76
C LYS A 560 -10.54 1.97 -25.05
N ALA A 561 -9.27 2.39 -25.14
CA ALA A 561 -8.16 1.72 -24.47
C ALA A 561 -8.32 1.72 -22.94
N LEU A 562 -8.62 2.88 -22.33
CA LEU A 562 -8.84 2.98 -20.88
C LEU A 562 -10.13 2.28 -20.43
N THR A 563 -11.18 2.21 -21.26
CA THR A 563 -12.41 1.48 -20.88
C THR A 563 -12.29 -0.04 -21.00
N ASP A 564 -11.24 -0.58 -21.60
CA ASP A 564 -11.02 -2.03 -21.71
C ASP A 564 -9.89 -2.53 -20.79
N THR A 565 -9.14 -1.64 -20.11
CA THR A 565 -8.16 -2.04 -19.10
C THR A 565 -8.87 -2.74 -17.94
N LYS A 566 -8.44 -3.96 -17.66
CA LYS A 566 -8.94 -4.77 -16.57
C LYS A 566 -7.88 -4.85 -15.49
N SER A 567 -8.34 -4.86 -14.25
CA SER A 567 -7.55 -5.11 -13.06
C SER A 567 -8.07 -6.36 -12.34
N ARG A 568 -7.24 -6.97 -11.51
CA ARG A 568 -7.55 -8.16 -10.71
C ARG A 568 -7.38 -7.89 -9.23
N ALA A 569 -8.20 -8.57 -8.43
CA ALA A 569 -8.11 -8.58 -6.98
C ALA A 569 -8.65 -9.90 -6.40
N GLN A 570 -8.27 -10.20 -5.16
CA GLN A 570 -8.65 -11.41 -4.45
C GLN A 570 -9.07 -11.10 -3.02
N VAL A 571 -10.17 -11.69 -2.56
CA VAL A 571 -10.62 -11.61 -1.17
C VAL A 571 -10.63 -13.02 -0.57
N PRO A 572 -9.77 -13.34 0.41
CA PRO A 572 -9.84 -14.61 1.13
C PRO A 572 -11.08 -14.64 2.03
N ILE A 573 -11.89 -15.71 1.92
CA ILE A 573 -13.13 -15.86 2.71
C ILE A 573 -13.19 -17.17 3.51
N THR A 574 -12.14 -17.98 3.49
CA THR A 574 -12.03 -19.21 4.29
C THR A 574 -12.34 -18.95 5.76
N GLY A 575 -11.71 -17.95 6.37
CA GLY A 575 -11.98 -17.58 7.76
C GLY A 575 -13.45 -17.16 8.01
N ALA A 576 -14.07 -16.48 7.03
CA ALA A 576 -15.47 -16.05 7.11
C ALA A 576 -16.46 -17.23 7.06
N LEU A 577 -16.16 -18.25 6.25
CA LEU A 577 -16.94 -19.48 6.16
C LEU A 577 -16.80 -20.32 7.43
N ILE A 578 -15.58 -20.45 7.93
CA ILE A 578 -15.31 -21.21 9.16
C ILE A 578 -16.04 -20.60 10.35
N ALA A 579 -16.05 -19.27 10.49
CA ALA A 579 -16.78 -18.58 11.56
C ALA A 579 -18.30 -18.84 11.55
N ARG A 580 -18.85 -19.31 10.43
CA ARG A 580 -20.27 -19.65 10.24
C ARG A 580 -20.57 -21.12 10.46
N HIS A 581 -19.55 -21.94 10.76
CA HIS A 581 -19.75 -23.37 11.00
C HIS A 581 -20.26 -23.62 12.43
N PRO A 582 -21.23 -24.53 12.66
CA PRO A 582 -21.83 -24.75 13.97
C PRO A 582 -20.85 -25.12 15.08
N ALA A 583 -19.71 -25.71 14.74
CA ALA A 583 -18.66 -26.02 15.72
C ALA A 583 -17.96 -24.77 16.30
N THR A 584 -18.03 -23.61 15.63
CA THR A 584 -17.28 -22.41 15.99
C THR A 584 -18.13 -21.34 16.66
N HIS A 585 -19.44 -21.59 16.84
CA HIS A 585 -20.37 -20.68 17.49
C HIS A 585 -21.44 -21.42 18.28
N ASN A 586 -22.04 -20.77 19.28
CA ASN A 586 -23.06 -21.38 20.16
C ASN A 586 -24.49 -21.17 19.62
N GLY A 587 -24.67 -21.21 18.29
CA GLY A 587 -25.95 -20.88 17.64
C GLY A 587 -26.38 -19.39 17.66
N ASN A 588 -25.63 -18.52 18.35
CA ASN A 588 -25.91 -17.07 18.43
C ASN A 588 -25.22 -16.30 17.31
N LEU A 589 -25.71 -16.44 16.08
CA LEU A 589 -25.24 -15.65 14.94
C LEU A 589 -25.94 -14.28 14.89
N PRO A 590 -25.25 -13.20 14.50
CA PRO A 590 -25.86 -11.91 14.20
C PRO A 590 -27.00 -12.01 13.18
N HIS A 591 -27.96 -11.09 13.28
CA HIS A 591 -29.11 -11.07 12.36
C HIS A 591 -28.69 -11.07 10.89
N GLY A 592 -29.28 -11.97 10.10
CA GLY A 592 -29.01 -12.11 8.68
C GLY A 592 -27.78 -12.96 8.33
N ILE A 593 -26.99 -13.43 9.30
CA ILE A 593 -25.95 -14.44 9.07
C ILE A 593 -26.56 -15.84 9.17
N HIS A 594 -26.30 -16.69 8.18
CA HIS A 594 -26.77 -18.07 8.15
C HIS A 594 -25.63 -19.03 8.50
N GLU A 595 -25.97 -20.11 9.21
CA GLU A 595 -25.05 -21.18 9.54
C GLU A 595 -24.62 -21.95 8.27
N LEU A 596 -23.33 -22.27 8.17
CA LEU A 596 -22.75 -23.14 7.15
C LEU A 596 -22.73 -24.56 7.72
N PRO A 597 -23.59 -25.48 7.24
CA PRO A 597 -23.77 -26.80 7.87
C PRO A 597 -22.53 -27.71 7.76
N SER A 598 -21.68 -27.47 6.77
CA SER A 598 -20.47 -28.25 6.53
C SER A 598 -19.47 -27.44 5.71
N LEU A 599 -18.19 -27.70 5.93
CA LEU A 599 -17.07 -27.11 5.18
C LEU A 599 -16.68 -27.94 3.96
N GLU A 600 -17.43 -29.02 3.68
CA GLU A 600 -17.30 -29.79 2.44
C GLU A 600 -17.60 -28.93 1.21
N VAL A 601 -16.93 -29.21 0.09
CA VAL A 601 -16.98 -28.39 -1.13
C VAL A 601 -18.39 -28.14 -1.62
N ASP A 602 -19.21 -29.19 -1.71
CA ASP A 602 -20.57 -29.06 -2.23
C ASP A 602 -21.46 -28.21 -1.31
N ALA A 603 -21.28 -28.35 0.02
CA ALA A 603 -22.00 -27.56 1.00
C ALA A 603 -21.58 -26.09 0.97
N VAL A 604 -20.28 -25.81 0.85
CA VAL A 604 -19.75 -24.46 0.67
C VAL A 604 -20.24 -23.84 -0.63
N ALA A 605 -20.23 -24.59 -1.74
CA ALA A 605 -20.72 -24.11 -3.03
C ALA A 605 -22.22 -23.76 -2.98
N GLU A 606 -23.05 -24.64 -2.41
CA GLU A 606 -24.48 -24.40 -2.22
C GLU A 606 -24.73 -23.20 -1.29
N TYR A 607 -23.97 -23.08 -0.20
CA TYR A 607 -24.05 -21.96 0.73
C TYR A 607 -23.73 -20.63 0.02
N LEU A 608 -22.62 -20.57 -0.70
CA LEU A 608 -22.19 -19.37 -1.42
C LEU A 608 -23.21 -18.98 -2.50
N GLN A 609 -23.77 -19.94 -3.25
CA GLN A 609 -24.81 -19.66 -4.24
C GLN A 609 -26.05 -18.97 -3.64
N LYS A 610 -26.39 -19.29 -2.38
CA LYS A 610 -27.57 -18.74 -1.69
C LYS A 610 -27.28 -17.45 -0.94
N HIS A 611 -26.07 -17.29 -0.41
CA HIS A 611 -25.76 -16.28 0.62
C HIS A 611 -24.67 -15.28 0.23
N LEU A 612 -23.85 -15.58 -0.78
CA LEU A 612 -22.87 -14.62 -1.30
C LEU A 612 -23.58 -13.57 -2.16
N HIS A 613 -23.42 -12.31 -1.77
CA HIS A 613 -23.86 -11.17 -2.55
C HIS A 613 -22.82 -10.05 -2.48
N TRP A 614 -22.89 -9.13 -3.42
CA TRP A 614 -21.96 -8.01 -3.50
C TRP A 614 -22.70 -6.70 -3.78
N SER A 615 -22.04 -5.60 -3.43
CA SER A 615 -22.52 -4.25 -3.68
C SER A 615 -21.38 -3.36 -4.15
N VAL A 616 -21.64 -2.46 -5.10
CA VAL A 616 -20.67 -1.48 -5.57
C VAL A 616 -21.07 -0.10 -5.07
N ARG A 617 -20.11 0.62 -4.48
CA ARG A 617 -20.29 2.01 -4.02
C ARG A 617 -19.15 2.86 -4.54
N SER A 618 -19.46 4.00 -5.14
CA SER A 618 -18.48 5.07 -5.34
C SER A 618 -18.70 6.14 -4.26
N VAL A 619 -17.66 6.95 -4.04
CA VAL A 619 -17.69 8.13 -3.17
C VAL A 619 -18.77 9.14 -3.62
N SER A 620 -19.26 9.03 -4.87
CA SER A 620 -20.05 10.05 -5.55
C SER A 620 -21.38 9.58 -6.17
N PHE A 621 -21.86 8.36 -5.90
CA PHE A 621 -23.16 7.91 -6.39
C PHE A 621 -24.08 7.49 -5.26
N ASP A 622 -25.27 8.10 -5.20
CA ASP A 622 -26.37 7.74 -4.29
C ASP A 622 -27.02 6.38 -4.60
N PHE A 623 -26.66 5.74 -5.72
CA PHE A 623 -27.35 4.54 -6.22
C PHE A 623 -26.37 3.41 -6.53
N PHE A 624 -26.77 2.20 -6.14
CA PHE A 624 -26.08 0.95 -6.44
C PHE A 624 -26.12 0.63 -7.92
N VAL A 625 -24.96 0.38 -8.52
CA VAL A 625 -24.89 -0.21 -9.86
C VAL A 625 -24.83 -1.73 -9.71
N TYR A 626 -25.95 -2.39 -9.98
CA TYR A 626 -25.94 -3.83 -10.25
C TYR A 626 -25.25 -4.04 -11.60
N PHE A 627 -24.05 -4.62 -11.61
CA PHE A 627 -23.46 -5.13 -12.83
C PHE A 627 -23.97 -6.57 -13.07
N PRO A 628 -24.90 -6.79 -14.01
CA PRO A 628 -25.39 -8.14 -14.34
C PRO A 628 -24.32 -9.01 -15.04
N SER A 629 -23.13 -8.46 -15.34
CA SER A 629 -22.04 -9.15 -16.02
C SER A 629 -20.69 -8.94 -15.31
N LEU A 630 -20.62 -9.32 -14.04
CA LEU A 630 -19.40 -9.87 -13.42
C LEU A 630 -19.34 -11.40 -13.65
N LEU A 631 -19.83 -11.86 -14.82
CA LEU A 631 -19.72 -13.24 -15.28
C LEU A 631 -18.31 -13.43 -15.87
N GLY A 632 -17.35 -13.56 -14.97
CA GLY A 632 -16.00 -14.05 -15.23
C GLY A 632 -15.63 -14.99 -14.10
N LEU A 633 -16.37 -16.11 -14.01
CA LEU A 633 -16.10 -17.30 -13.18
C LEU A 633 -15.58 -17.02 -11.75
N ALA A 634 -16.48 -17.22 -10.78
CA ALA A 634 -16.09 -17.90 -9.56
C ALA A 634 -15.50 -19.26 -9.95
N SER A 635 -14.20 -19.30 -10.23
CA SER A 635 -13.46 -20.53 -10.37
C SER A 635 -13.22 -21.05 -8.96
N PHE A 636 -14.06 -22.00 -8.54
CA PHE A 636 -13.71 -22.90 -7.44
C PHE A 636 -12.55 -23.76 -7.94
N VAL A 637 -11.30 -23.39 -7.62
CA VAL A 637 -10.18 -24.33 -7.84
C VAL A 637 -9.97 -25.15 -6.60
N GLN A 638 -10.53 -26.34 -6.70
CA GLN A 638 -10.16 -27.53 -5.96
C GLN A 638 -8.82 -28.02 -6.51
N ARG A 639 -7.76 -28.04 -5.69
CA ARG A 639 -6.58 -28.86 -5.98
C ARG A 639 -6.45 -29.97 -4.93
N PRO A 640 -6.36 -31.25 -5.33
CA PRO A 640 -5.71 -32.26 -4.54
C PRO A 640 -4.19 -32.10 -4.64
N LEU A 641 -3.47 -32.28 -3.54
CA LEU A 641 -2.02 -32.47 -3.56
C LEU A 641 -1.69 -33.81 -4.23
N ALA A 642 -0.94 -33.71 -5.35
CA ALA A 642 -0.22 -34.76 -6.08
C ALA A 642 -1.04 -35.92 -6.71
N LEU A 643 -1.00 -35.97 -8.05
CA LEU A 643 -0.22 -36.94 -8.83
C LEU A 643 -0.50 -36.75 -10.34
N LEU A 644 0.51 -36.35 -11.10
CA LEU A 644 0.65 -36.72 -12.53
C LEU A 644 0.70 -38.26 -12.65
N PRO A 645 0.43 -38.94 -13.80
CA PRO A 645 0.39 -38.43 -15.19
C PRO A 645 -0.68 -39.05 -16.16
N LEU A 646 -0.68 -38.55 -17.41
CA LEU A 646 -1.06 -39.18 -18.72
C LEU A 646 -2.56 -39.50 -18.96
N PHE A 647 -3.19 -39.12 -20.07
CA PHE A 647 -2.74 -39.05 -21.48
C PHE A 647 -3.16 -37.76 -22.20
#